data_AF-A0A0G0DBZ1-F1
#
_entry.id   AF-A0A0G0DBZ1-F1
#
_cell.length_a   1.000
_cell.length_b   1.000
_cell.length_c   1.000
_cell.angle_alpha   90.00
_cell.angle_beta   90.00
_cell.angle_gamma   90.00
#
_symmetry.space_group_name_H-M   'P 1'
#
loop_
_entity.id
_entity.type
_entity.pdbx_description
1 polymer ?
#
loop_
_entity_poly.entity_id
_entity_poly.type
_entity_poly.pdbx_seq_one_letter_code
_entity_poly.pdbx_strand_id
1 'polypeptide(L)'
;MIRNFIQVSFLLILLFNCTTAQTNYTGPNIVTDGLDGYSSIYIADLDGDGDKDLLTSSRNENKISWYRNIDGTGKFGPEIVVDNNISDVRTIFSDDIDNDGDFDIISGSCVSNEIVWYENTDAFFGNKTVIADDIEVPVQIFTADLTMDGFKDVIVTSLGDSKVCWFANLGDGSFGPVVNISDYTETPHPVYSSLSDVDNDGDLDILIASENNYSWYNNSDGLGLFGPQQIISDAIEQGTFIEGCDVDGDGDNDAIAFNNTDEKIVWYENSDGLGLFIEKQTINEGSTYYVRSLSVGDIDGDDDIDVITSDNGTIYLWENADGLGNFVLGTEIFNIQNIDIGNIFCGDFDNDIDFDIVFTSNENIFSVKNQDGIGTFAEYTYTGMNTDFPNVTKCADIDNDGDNDIITGTSGKITWFENVDGSGTFDNEHIIDFQGAKFLEIVDIDNDGDMDIAGISITEFYAYVLTWFENEGDIFIKHPVFDIGSPVNAFTAGDVDNDGDIDMVYSTDIKVSWHINTDGAGTFIIGGVKNNTSKAIGLIDIDCDTDLDLLSTTDESVVWYENMESGIFSDYAVIDDEATSVSVQIADFNSDNKNDFVIQTNEGILLYENLGGALFEERLITYLNYQTTFIPDDVDNDNDQDLIYCYKDDSECQLMWIENSDGLGNFGLNYEIDILPFSAIAIEKGDIDNDVDNEIIITQNDFDRVCWYRCNSVKILTQPQSKLVCPFSDVNFIFTTNISDSIKWQINQGDGFIDIIDDAHYSGVNTNVLYISDVEISMTGNEYRCQIYYLSDTLYSDTAVLWVDSTLIVPTVIDLPVLSGECGIEIIEFPTAVICSEEILIATTDDPLVYNEQGSFIINWNYNNGYGGSFEQNQNIIIDDNSSPVMDTIGDETIELDFGIWVYFIQGDEFDPKGVLDNCDNTEVVNDYNGLSTLAGEIFVAGTTLITWTVTDAAENQTQESFTLTIKNYDFIHSVEDIGLSVFPNPSDGIINFSSNNEISAKLELLSLSGVKFFEKNIELTKDQIDISNIPSGLYILKIVLDGNVYMTKITKL
;
A
#
# COMPACT_ATOMS: atom_id res chain seq x y z
N MET A 1 -31.67 -1.86 -59.42
CA MET A 1 -33.05 -2.20 -59.85
C MET A 1 -33.92 -2.54 -58.62
N ILE A 2 -34.60 -1.50 -58.08
CA ILE A 2 -35.89 -1.57 -57.34
C ILE A 2 -35.79 -1.68 -55.79
N ARG A 3 -35.69 -0.54 -55.10
CA ARG A 3 -36.81 0.04 -54.30
C ARG A 3 -36.53 1.47 -53.79
N ASN A 4 -36.73 2.44 -54.67
CA ASN A 4 -37.20 3.77 -54.23
C ASN A 4 -38.69 3.66 -53.92
N PHE A 5 -39.14 4.16 -52.76
CA PHE A 5 -40.21 5.18 -52.60
C PHE A 5 -40.70 5.18 -51.13
N ILE A 6 -40.46 6.25 -50.36
CA ILE A 6 -41.40 7.30 -49.91
C ILE A 6 -40.64 8.19 -48.89
N GLN A 7 -40.06 9.30 -49.36
CA GLN A 7 -40.09 10.57 -48.61
C GLN A 7 -41.49 11.21 -48.91
N VAL A 8 -42.16 11.88 -47.96
CA VAL A 8 -42.41 13.35 -47.90
C VAL A 8 -43.26 13.68 -46.64
N SER A 9 -42.61 14.16 -45.56
CA SER A 9 -43.04 15.28 -44.66
C SER A 9 -43.22 14.92 -43.19
N PHE A 10 -42.40 15.50 -42.30
CA PHE A 10 -42.85 16.52 -41.33
C PHE A 10 -41.62 17.08 -40.58
N LEU A 11 -41.06 18.15 -41.12
CA LEU A 11 -40.27 19.15 -40.40
C LEU A 11 -41.09 19.65 -39.19
N LEU A 12 -40.85 19.12 -37.99
CA LEU A 12 -41.27 19.73 -36.73
C LEU A 12 -39.98 20.05 -35.98
N ILE A 13 -39.55 21.29 -36.14
CA ILE A 13 -38.62 21.98 -35.24
C ILE A 13 -39.11 21.77 -33.79
N LEU A 14 -38.54 20.78 -33.10
CA LEU A 14 -38.54 20.71 -31.64
C LEU A 14 -37.36 21.56 -31.20
N LEU A 15 -37.65 22.84 -30.98
CA LEU A 15 -36.95 23.63 -29.96
C LEU A 15 -37.02 22.83 -28.64
N PHE A 16 -36.02 22.00 -28.37
CA PHE A 16 -35.71 21.60 -27.01
C PHE A 16 -35.24 22.85 -26.28
N ASN A 17 -36.22 23.49 -25.64
CA ASN A 17 -36.01 24.08 -24.35
C ASN A 17 -35.24 23.06 -23.50
N CYS A 18 -33.92 23.18 -23.48
CA CYS A 18 -33.05 22.58 -22.49
C CYS A 18 -33.50 23.07 -21.11
N THR A 19 -34.29 22.22 -20.46
CA THR A 19 -34.48 22.24 -19.02
C THR A 19 -33.22 21.61 -18.45
N THR A 20 -32.28 22.42 -17.97
CA THR A 20 -31.11 22.01 -17.17
C THR A 20 -31.55 20.92 -16.17
N ALA A 21 -31.21 19.67 -16.46
CA ALA A 21 -31.15 18.64 -15.45
C ALA A 21 -29.93 19.03 -14.63
N GLN A 22 -30.19 19.32 -13.35
CA GLN A 22 -29.13 19.60 -12.41
C GLN A 22 -28.35 18.32 -12.40
N THR A 23 -27.10 18.49 -12.66
CA THR A 23 -26.22 17.37 -12.67
C THR A 23 -25.98 17.10 -11.24
N ASN A 24 -25.37 15.98 -11.06
CA ASN A 24 -24.87 15.66 -9.78
C ASN A 24 -24.00 16.93 -9.33
N TYR A 25 -23.40 17.71 -10.26
CA TYR A 25 -22.20 18.54 -10.12
C TYR A 25 -22.21 20.06 -9.92
N THR A 26 -21.20 20.54 -9.21
CA THR A 26 -20.92 21.95 -9.04
C THR A 26 -20.00 22.52 -10.10
N GLY A 27 -19.93 23.85 -10.03
CA GLY A 27 -19.04 24.69 -10.79
C GLY A 27 -17.82 25.30 -10.03
N PRO A 28 -17.27 26.46 -10.46
CA PRO A 28 -15.79 26.60 -10.57
C PRO A 28 -14.80 27.45 -9.66
N ASN A 29 -13.64 26.87 -9.20
CA ASN A 29 -12.35 27.26 -8.44
C ASN A 29 -10.93 27.30 -9.12
N ILE A 30 -10.09 28.32 -8.93
CA ILE A 30 -8.88 28.41 -9.80
C ILE A 30 -7.64 28.42 -8.96
N VAL A 31 -6.51 28.31 -9.63
CA VAL A 31 -5.18 28.52 -8.98
C VAL A 31 -4.61 29.92 -9.13
N THR A 32 -3.42 29.87 -9.74
CA THR A 32 -2.48 30.58 -10.44
C THR A 32 -3.42 30.52 -11.72
N ASP A 33 -3.50 31.64 -12.35
CA ASP A 33 -3.90 31.76 -13.73
C ASP A 33 -2.80 32.36 -14.58
N GLY A 34 -2.12 31.62 -15.50
CA GLY A 34 -1.11 32.31 -16.35
C GLY A 34 0.35 31.92 -16.67
N LEU A 35 0.75 30.69 -17.00
CA LEU A 35 2.17 30.28 -17.12
C LEU A 35 2.32 29.45 -18.41
N ASP A 36 3.36 29.57 -19.23
CA ASP A 36 3.26 29.14 -20.66
C ASP A 36 3.71 27.68 -20.81
N GLY A 37 2.97 26.82 -21.51
CA GLY A 37 3.63 25.81 -22.34
C GLY A 37 3.89 24.47 -21.69
N TYR A 38 2.82 23.79 -21.57
CA TYR A 38 2.50 23.15 -20.33
C TYR A 38 2.09 21.69 -20.77
N SER A 39 2.47 20.51 -20.14
CA SER A 39 2.25 19.18 -20.89
C SER A 39 1.77 17.69 -20.47
N SER A 40 0.91 17.37 -19.47
CA SER A 40 0.23 16.09 -18.93
C SER A 40 0.27 16.20 -17.35
N ILE A 41 -0.29 15.65 -16.21
CA ILE A 41 0.02 16.46 -14.88
C ILE A 41 -0.04 16.02 -13.25
N TYR A 42 0.80 15.68 -12.18
CA TYR A 42 0.92 14.55 -10.99
C TYR A 42 0.37 14.45 -9.59
N ILE A 43 0.00 13.19 -9.23
CA ILE A 43 -0.68 12.76 -8.01
C ILE A 43 -0.48 11.40 -7.32
N ALA A 44 0.44 11.28 -6.26
CA ALA A 44 0.85 10.30 -5.09
C ALA A 44 1.52 10.83 -3.64
N ASP A 45 1.70 10.58 -2.30
CA ASP A 45 1.85 11.72 -1.15
C ASP A 45 3.13 12.21 -1.06
N LEU A 46 3.34 13.42 -1.16
CA LEU A 46 4.55 13.85 -1.21
C LEU A 46 4.88 14.53 0.21
N ASP A 47 4.37 14.28 1.39
CA ASP A 47 5.15 14.64 2.57
C ASP A 47 5.29 13.77 3.85
N GLY A 48 4.68 12.57 3.88
CA GLY A 48 4.50 11.58 4.93
C GLY A 48 3.39 11.89 5.94
N ASP A 49 2.14 11.91 5.44
CA ASP A 49 0.98 12.40 6.31
C ASP A 49 -0.40 11.58 6.57
N GLY A 50 -1.02 11.00 5.45
CA GLY A 50 -2.51 10.67 5.09
C GLY A 50 -3.93 11.50 4.62
N ASP A 51 -4.36 12.84 4.43
CA ASP A 51 -4.19 14.14 3.69
C ASP A 51 -3.80 14.57 2.19
N LYS A 52 -4.27 14.42 0.81
CA LYS A 52 -3.69 14.40 -1.92
C LYS A 52 -3.12 15.66 -2.87
N ASP A 53 -1.88 16.22 -2.68
CA ASP A 53 -1.38 17.56 -3.19
C ASP A 53 -0.79 17.70 -4.67
N LEU A 54 0.16 18.58 -5.26
CA LEU A 54 0.51 18.93 -6.84
C LEU A 54 1.77 19.59 -7.55
N LEU A 55 2.57 18.87 -8.23
CA LEU A 55 3.86 19.38 -8.76
C LEU A 55 3.34 19.99 -10.14
N THR A 56 4.05 20.44 -11.17
CA THR A 56 3.69 20.75 -12.52
C THR A 56 4.53 20.37 -13.83
N SER A 57 4.79 21.03 -15.03
CA SER A 57 5.96 21.49 -15.90
C SER A 57 5.81 22.65 -16.93
N SER A 58 6.90 23.07 -17.54
CA SER A 58 6.79 23.74 -18.82
C SER A 58 7.97 23.50 -19.74
N ARG A 59 7.73 22.74 -20.81
CA ARG A 59 8.48 22.86 -22.06
C ARG A 59 9.03 24.22 -22.42
N ASN A 60 8.22 25.21 -22.17
CA ASN A 60 8.53 26.56 -22.58
C ASN A 60 9.40 27.26 -21.54
N GLU A 61 9.26 26.94 -20.25
CA GLU A 61 10.00 27.59 -19.20
C GLU A 61 11.19 26.80 -18.74
N ASN A 62 11.31 25.51 -19.09
CA ASN A 62 12.42 24.68 -18.62
C ASN A 62 12.48 24.74 -17.09
N LYS A 63 11.32 24.79 -16.44
CA LYS A 63 11.18 24.66 -15.01
C LYS A 63 10.07 23.67 -14.52
N ILE A 64 10.42 22.83 -13.58
CA ILE A 64 9.68 21.81 -12.86
C ILE A 64 9.33 22.67 -11.60
N SER A 65 8.21 22.38 -10.93
CA SER A 65 7.11 23.22 -10.39
C SER A 65 6.15 22.62 -9.19
N TRP A 66 6.45 22.61 -7.84
CA TRP A 66 5.66 22.17 -6.60
C TRP A 66 4.57 23.07 -6.00
N TYR A 67 3.62 22.56 -5.22
CA TYR A 67 2.54 23.38 -4.69
C TYR A 67 1.44 22.83 -3.58
N ARG A 68 1.62 22.73 -2.21
CA ARG A 68 1.31 21.51 -1.25
C ARG A 68 0.10 21.45 -0.25
N ASN A 69 -1.04 20.67 -0.39
CA ASN A 69 -2.42 20.50 0.31
C ASN A 69 -2.93 21.09 1.67
N ILE A 70 -2.69 22.35 2.02
CA ILE A 70 -2.46 22.94 3.29
C ILE A 70 -3.67 22.88 4.24
N ASP A 71 -4.84 22.43 3.75
CA ASP A 71 -5.89 22.00 4.63
C ASP A 71 -6.85 20.89 4.19
N GLY A 72 -6.82 20.23 2.98
CA GLY A 72 -7.83 19.31 2.28
C GLY A 72 -9.30 19.44 2.57
N THR A 73 -9.54 20.47 3.34
CA THR A 73 -10.36 21.49 2.87
C THR A 73 -9.64 22.47 1.97
N GLY A 74 -8.61 21.95 1.28
CA GLY A 74 -8.06 22.28 -0.02
C GLY A 74 -8.16 23.73 -0.17
N LYS A 75 -6.95 24.20 -0.03
CA LYS A 75 -6.80 25.57 -0.15
C LYS A 75 -5.45 25.96 -0.64
N PHE A 76 -5.43 26.75 -1.70
CA PHE A 76 -4.32 26.58 -2.60
C PHE A 76 -3.25 27.67 -1.87
N GLY A 77 -2.15 27.26 -1.05
CA GLY A 77 -0.65 27.53 -0.71
C GLY A 77 0.41 28.14 -1.74
N PRO A 78 1.79 27.87 -1.76
CA PRO A 78 2.69 28.38 -2.92
C PRO A 78 4.20 28.03 -3.55
N GLU A 79 4.51 27.81 -4.92
CA GLU A 79 5.92 27.66 -5.62
C GLU A 79 7.09 28.22 -4.79
N ILE A 80 7.49 27.21 -4.14
CA ILE A 80 8.79 26.67 -4.11
C ILE A 80 9.22 26.11 -5.48
N VAL A 81 10.48 26.29 -5.98
CA VAL A 81 11.19 25.65 -7.14
C VAL A 81 12.20 24.68 -6.64
N VAL A 82 12.14 23.51 -7.21
CA VAL A 82 13.19 22.57 -7.04
C VAL A 82 14.30 22.86 -8.10
N ASP A 83 14.05 23.37 -9.34
CA ASP A 83 15.08 23.90 -10.31
C ASP A 83 14.58 24.61 -11.62
N ASN A 84 15.48 24.86 -12.57
CA ASN A 84 15.30 25.45 -13.90
C ASN A 84 16.44 25.21 -14.97
N ASN A 85 17.14 24.04 -15.04
CA ASN A 85 18.27 23.73 -15.98
C ASN A 85 18.06 22.50 -16.88
N ILE A 86 16.84 22.34 -17.39
CA ILE A 86 16.40 21.21 -18.20
C ILE A 86 15.41 21.62 -19.30
N SER A 87 15.56 21.15 -20.54
CA SER A 87 15.10 21.99 -21.66
C SER A 87 13.92 21.50 -22.49
N ASP A 88 12.63 21.80 -22.30
CA ASP A 88 11.44 21.32 -23.12
C ASP A 88 10.65 20.15 -22.53
N VAL A 89 10.60 20.08 -21.22
CA VAL A 89 10.12 18.92 -20.49
C VAL A 89 8.74 18.42 -20.98
N ARG A 90 8.43 17.16 -21.33
CA ARG A 90 7.19 16.75 -22.13
C ARG A 90 6.00 16.05 -21.48
N THR A 91 6.13 15.49 -20.33
CA THR A 91 5.08 14.73 -19.56
C THR A 91 5.70 14.52 -18.16
N ILE A 92 5.50 13.62 -17.22
CA ILE A 92 6.23 13.36 -15.91
C ILE A 92 5.80 11.74 -15.55
N PHE A 93 5.84 10.92 -14.39
CA PHE A 93 4.91 9.96 -13.55
C PHE A 93 5.00 9.70 -11.87
N SER A 94 4.73 10.21 -10.63
CA SER A 94 5.26 9.55 -9.30
C SER A 94 5.05 8.07 -9.20
N ASP A 95 5.93 7.30 -8.49
CA ASP A 95 5.37 6.27 -7.52
C ASP A 95 6.37 5.76 -6.22
N ASP A 96 6.65 4.68 -5.41
CA ASP A 96 7.56 4.31 -4.26
C ASP A 96 8.98 3.74 -4.42
N ILE A 97 9.78 4.03 -5.40
CA ILE A 97 11.05 3.38 -5.70
C ILE A 97 11.93 2.75 -4.56
N ASP A 98 12.24 2.88 -3.27
CA ASP A 98 12.92 1.82 -2.44
C ASP A 98 12.39 0.90 -1.35
N ASN A 99 11.07 0.63 -1.29
CA ASN A 99 10.53 -0.31 -0.29
C ASN A 99 10.93 0.52 1.00
N ASP A 100 11.13 1.86 1.00
CA ASP A 100 11.91 2.49 2.04
C ASP A 100 11.31 3.66 2.83
N GLY A 101 10.03 3.94 2.56
CA GLY A 101 9.03 4.52 3.44
C GLY A 101 8.65 5.90 3.02
N ASP A 102 8.92 6.40 1.82
CA ASP A 102 8.26 7.50 1.14
C ASP A 102 8.70 7.56 -0.36
N PHE A 103 7.99 8.17 -1.38
CA PHE A 103 7.89 8.56 -2.87
C PHE A 103 8.77 9.89 -3.50
N ASP A 104 9.85 9.75 -4.38
CA ASP A 104 10.72 10.72 -5.33
C ASP A 104 10.59 10.96 -6.89
N ILE A 105 11.34 10.86 -8.07
CA ILE A 105 10.85 11.14 -9.46
C ILE A 105 11.94 11.10 -10.58
N ILE A 106 11.37 10.92 -11.73
CA ILE A 106 11.56 10.67 -13.19
C ILE A 106 11.02 11.78 -14.00
N SER A 107 11.52 11.78 -15.17
CA SER A 107 11.43 12.78 -16.20
C SER A 107 11.76 12.86 -17.84
N GLY A 108 12.05 14.06 -18.38
CA GLY A 108 12.38 14.32 -19.76
C GLY A 108 11.87 15.68 -20.43
N SER A 109 12.67 16.63 -20.88
CA SER A 109 12.44 17.62 -22.04
C SER A 109 12.65 17.34 -23.57
N CYS A 110 11.76 17.62 -24.55
CA CYS A 110 12.06 17.13 -25.91
C CYS A 110 13.45 17.61 -26.49
N VAL A 111 14.22 18.50 -25.81
CA VAL A 111 15.55 19.06 -26.23
C VAL A 111 16.84 18.58 -25.63
N SER A 112 16.90 17.71 -24.66
CA SER A 112 18.21 17.48 -24.01
C SER A 112 18.77 16.11 -23.98
N ASN A 113 18.04 15.39 -24.78
CA ASN A 113 17.99 14.06 -24.92
C ASN A 113 18.13 13.31 -23.64
N GLU A 114 18.09 13.62 -22.31
CA GLU A 114 18.24 12.92 -21.00
C GLU A 114 16.71 12.41 -20.68
N ILE A 115 16.27 11.28 -20.26
CA ILE A 115 15.82 10.74 -19.00
C ILE A 115 16.84 11.34 -17.84
N VAL A 116 16.75 11.45 -16.43
CA VAL A 116 17.52 11.41 -15.10
C VAL A 116 16.36 10.89 -14.04
N TRP A 117 16.46 10.51 -12.74
CA TRP A 117 15.78 10.80 -11.37
C TRP A 117 16.35 11.91 -10.30
N TYR A 118 15.60 12.68 -9.34
CA TYR A 118 15.89 13.44 -7.95
C TYR A 118 15.40 12.75 -6.49
N GLU A 119 16.11 12.38 -5.28
CA GLU A 119 15.61 11.66 -3.97
C GLU A 119 15.49 12.67 -2.86
N ASN A 120 14.33 12.56 -2.30
CA ASN A 120 13.54 13.23 -1.33
C ASN A 120 13.95 12.99 0.10
N THR A 121 15.14 13.24 0.57
CA THR A 121 15.27 13.42 2.00
C THR A 121 14.13 14.13 2.99
N ASP A 122 12.82 13.67 3.21
CA ASP A 122 11.61 14.38 3.70
C ASP A 122 11.78 15.83 3.54
N ALA A 123 11.12 16.45 2.57
CA ALA A 123 11.30 17.90 2.32
C ALA A 123 12.55 18.45 1.76
N PHE A 124 13.37 17.54 1.47
CA PHE A 124 14.71 17.77 1.10
C PHE A 124 15.06 16.55 0.35
N PHE A 125 15.91 16.70 -0.65
CA PHE A 125 15.33 16.38 -1.89
C PHE A 125 16.68 16.77 -2.65
N GLY A 126 17.60 15.80 -2.82
CA GLY A 126 18.95 15.86 -3.40
C GLY A 126 19.12 15.99 -4.93
N ASN A 127 20.34 15.70 -5.40
CA ASN A 127 20.80 15.99 -6.79
C ASN A 127 19.92 15.35 -7.94
N LYS A 128 20.35 15.43 -9.23
CA LYS A 128 20.00 14.59 -10.43
C LYS A 128 20.96 13.54 -11.18
N THR A 129 20.61 12.25 -11.41
CA THR A 129 21.62 11.15 -11.75
C THR A 129 21.50 10.84 -13.16
N VAL A 130 22.53 10.10 -13.52
CA VAL A 130 22.50 9.57 -14.82
C VAL A 130 22.37 8.01 -14.88
N ILE A 131 21.10 7.49 -14.96
CA ILE A 131 20.72 6.16 -15.53
C ILE A 131 20.97 6.06 -17.05
N ALA A 132 20.93 7.07 -17.90
CA ALA A 132 21.23 7.07 -19.36
C ALA A 132 21.65 8.29 -20.37
N ASP A 133 22.06 8.19 -21.69
CA ASP A 133 22.48 9.39 -22.52
C ASP A 133 22.36 9.43 -24.08
N ASP A 134 21.33 8.88 -24.78
CA ASP A 134 21.12 9.28 -26.24
C ASP A 134 19.67 9.41 -26.91
N ILE A 135 18.49 9.48 -26.21
CA ILE A 135 17.11 9.33 -26.79
C ILE A 135 16.36 10.68 -27.36
N GLU A 136 15.84 11.04 -28.55
CA GLU A 136 15.07 12.27 -29.11
C GLU A 136 13.43 12.48 -29.31
N VAL A 137 12.66 13.15 -28.45
CA VAL A 137 11.19 13.17 -27.99
C VAL A 137 10.46 12.16 -26.99
N PRO A 138 10.58 11.80 -25.67
CA PRO A 138 9.53 11.01 -24.95
C PRO A 138 7.96 11.42 -25.15
N VAL A 139 6.91 10.95 -24.47
CA VAL A 139 5.40 11.19 -24.62
C VAL A 139 4.28 10.56 -23.62
N GLN A 140 4.21 9.42 -22.89
CA GLN A 140 3.71 9.28 -21.43
C GLN A 140 4.70 8.39 -20.52
N ILE A 141 4.61 8.26 -19.19
CA ILE A 141 5.40 7.27 -18.37
C ILE A 141 4.49 6.68 -17.16
N PHE A 142 4.64 5.41 -16.64
CA PHE A 142 4.52 4.42 -15.39
C PHE A 142 5.47 3.14 -14.72
N THR A 143 5.11 2.16 -13.85
CA THR A 143 5.71 1.12 -12.84
C THR A 143 4.45 0.14 -12.43
N ALA A 144 4.36 -0.92 -11.57
CA ALA A 144 3.38 -1.85 -11.00
C ALA A 144 4.20 -3.09 -10.41
N ASP A 145 3.70 -4.31 -10.14
CA ASP A 145 4.64 -5.42 -9.80
C ASP A 145 5.29 -6.32 -10.94
N LEU A 146 5.66 -6.02 -12.27
CA LEU A 146 6.68 -6.67 -13.38
C LEU A 146 7.76 -7.81 -13.56
N THR A 147 9.03 -8.26 -13.04
CA THR A 147 9.74 -9.60 -12.24
C THR A 147 8.84 -11.16 -11.45
N MET A 148 7.87 -11.43 -10.41
CA MET A 148 7.12 -10.88 -9.07
C MET A 148 7.58 -10.65 -7.49
N ASP A 149 8.50 -9.73 -7.00
CA ASP A 149 9.92 -9.82 -6.41
C ASP A 149 9.67 -8.77 -5.18
N GLY A 150 9.10 -7.53 -5.42
CA GLY A 150 9.19 -6.37 -4.53
C GLY A 150 10.32 -5.29 -4.58
N PHE A 151 10.61 -4.56 -5.74
CA PHE A 151 11.46 -3.38 -6.36
C PHE A 151 10.99 -2.47 -7.68
N LYS A 152 9.86 -1.71 -7.85
CA LYS A 152 9.12 -1.32 -9.17
C LYS A 152 9.97 -0.88 -10.41
N ASP A 153 10.11 -1.67 -11.49
CA ASP A 153 10.10 -1.61 -13.10
C ASP A 153 10.11 -0.20 -13.82
N VAL A 154 10.78 0.54 -14.72
CA VAL A 154 10.60 2.04 -14.87
C VAL A 154 10.21 2.42 -16.33
N ILE A 155 8.99 2.26 -16.94
CA ILE A 155 8.68 1.93 -18.43
C ILE A 155 8.59 3.08 -19.47
N VAL A 156 9.18 3.45 -20.57
CA VAL A 156 9.13 4.99 -20.88
C VAL A 156 8.65 5.30 -22.13
N THR A 157 7.75 6.18 -22.27
CA THR A 157 7.56 6.30 -23.62
C THR A 157 7.69 8.00 -24.24
N SER A 158 7.91 8.73 -25.55
CA SER A 158 8.80 8.96 -27.04
C SER A 158 8.30 9.38 -28.60
N LEU A 159 8.63 10.43 -29.39
CA LEU A 159 8.20 10.65 -30.81
C LEU A 159 9.24 11.12 -31.94
N GLY A 160 10.60 11.06 -31.81
CA GLY A 160 11.66 11.13 -32.88
C GLY A 160 12.13 9.84 -33.66
N ASP A 161 12.85 8.86 -33.08
CA ASP A 161 13.19 7.59 -33.82
C ASP A 161 12.03 6.56 -34.33
N SER A 162 10.81 6.25 -33.71
CA SER A 162 9.79 5.07 -33.42
C SER A 162 9.84 3.71 -32.32
N LYS A 163 9.50 3.49 -30.96
CA LYS A 163 9.69 2.23 -30.02
C LYS A 163 9.13 2.27 -28.59
N VAL A 164 9.30 1.22 -27.77
CA VAL A 164 9.12 1.23 -26.34
C VAL A 164 10.24 0.58 -25.30
N CYS A 165 11.63 0.62 -25.22
CA CYS A 165 12.69 0.05 -24.32
C CYS A 165 12.38 -0.11 -22.83
N TRP A 166 12.69 -1.02 -21.91
CA TRP A 166 12.37 -1.70 -20.64
C TRP A 166 13.58 -1.44 -19.59
N PHE A 167 13.58 -1.31 -18.27
CA PHE A 167 14.53 -0.68 -17.30
C PHE A 167 15.49 -1.18 -16.06
N ALA A 168 15.52 -2.42 -15.57
CA ALA A 168 15.95 -2.84 -14.24
C ALA A 168 16.04 -2.13 -12.98
N ASN A 169 15.18 -2.52 -12.07
CA ASN A 169 15.53 -2.37 -10.73
C ASN A 169 15.99 -3.62 -9.94
N LEU A 170 16.74 -3.47 -8.80
CA LEU A 170 17.88 -4.27 -8.24
C LEU A 170 17.91 -4.02 -6.62
N GLY A 171 17.51 -2.85 -5.92
CA GLY A 171 17.84 -2.10 -4.53
C GLY A 171 19.01 -1.12 -3.90
N ASP A 172 19.88 -0.30 -4.55
CA ASP A 172 21.31 0.18 -4.17
C ASP A 172 21.80 1.48 -4.77
N GLY A 173 21.46 1.67 -6.04
CA GLY A 173 21.73 2.91 -6.73
C GLY A 173 22.51 2.92 -8.04
N SER A 174 22.26 1.91 -8.85
CA SER A 174 22.45 1.92 -10.31
C SER A 174 21.12 1.50 -10.98
N PHE A 175 21.06 1.00 -12.25
CA PHE A 175 20.07 0.33 -13.21
C PHE A 175 20.88 -0.10 -14.43
N GLY A 176 20.28 -0.89 -15.30
CA GLY A 176 21.10 -1.66 -16.15
C GLY A 176 21.73 -0.92 -17.36
N PRO A 177 21.68 -1.69 -18.44
CA PRO A 177 21.75 -1.19 -19.84
C PRO A 177 20.68 -1.62 -20.93
N VAL A 178 20.16 -0.75 -21.73
CA VAL A 178 19.10 -0.88 -22.76
C VAL A 178 18.81 -2.12 -23.76
N VAL A 179 17.87 -3.05 -23.45
CA VAL A 179 17.20 -4.11 -24.33
C VAL A 179 16.03 -3.68 -25.26
N ASN A 180 15.43 -4.62 -26.03
CA ASN A 180 14.32 -4.35 -26.95
C ASN A 180 12.89 -5.26 -26.71
N ILE A 181 11.59 -5.07 -26.15
CA ILE A 181 10.08 -5.19 -26.51
C ILE A 181 10.18 -4.69 -28.01
N SER A 182 9.90 -3.49 -28.50
CA SER A 182 10.08 -2.93 -29.86
C SER A 182 11.43 -2.22 -30.50
N ASP A 183 12.13 -2.48 -31.69
CA ASP A 183 12.54 -1.75 -33.12
C ASP A 183 11.60 -1.88 -34.46
N TYR A 184 10.65 -1.01 -34.88
CA TYR A 184 10.36 -0.89 -36.33
C TYR A 184 11.53 -0.01 -36.67
N THR A 185 11.51 0.41 -37.90
CA THR A 185 12.66 1.18 -38.31
C THR A 185 12.35 2.60 -38.73
N GLU A 186 11.07 2.99 -38.73
CA GLU A 186 10.60 4.36 -39.05
C GLU A 186 9.14 4.61 -38.69
N THR A 187 8.33 3.57 -38.88
CA THR A 187 6.93 3.49 -38.53
C THR A 187 6.67 2.02 -38.26
N PRO A 188 5.67 1.72 -37.43
CA PRO A 188 4.75 2.82 -37.02
C PRO A 188 5.15 3.66 -35.63
N HIS A 189 5.47 5.03 -35.57
CA HIS A 189 5.75 6.26 -34.59
C HIS A 189 5.07 6.65 -33.22
N PRO A 190 5.73 6.24 -32.18
CA PRO A 190 5.56 6.56 -30.70
C PRO A 190 4.67 7.72 -29.87
N VAL A 191 3.88 7.51 -28.68
CA VAL A 191 3.01 8.47 -27.78
C VAL A 191 2.40 8.40 -26.23
N TYR A 192 1.85 7.36 -25.52
CA TYR A 192 1.35 7.06 -24.06
C TYR A 192 0.82 5.63 -23.95
N SER A 193 0.55 4.90 -22.78
CA SER A 193 0.06 3.52 -22.33
C SER A 193 -0.43 2.96 -21.03
N SER A 194 -0.21 1.63 -20.67
CA SER A 194 -0.46 1.00 -19.38
C SER A 194 -0.66 -0.46 -19.20
N LEU A 195 -0.90 -0.94 -18.02
CA LEU A 195 -1.07 -2.39 -17.62
C LEU A 195 -2.20 -3.60 -17.52
N SER A 196 -2.69 -4.40 -18.58
CA SER A 196 -3.94 -5.43 -18.72
C SER A 196 -4.17 -7.12 -18.93
N ASP A 197 -4.30 -8.25 -18.16
CA ASP A 197 -4.28 -9.77 -18.03
C ASP A 197 -4.79 -10.85 -19.07
N VAL A 198 -4.75 -10.41 -20.31
CA VAL A 198 -5.42 -10.76 -21.56
C VAL A 198 -5.34 -12.25 -21.81
N ASP A 199 -4.47 -12.97 -21.07
CA ASP A 199 -4.24 -14.41 -21.27
C ASP A 199 -4.96 -15.24 -20.20
N ASN A 200 -4.41 -15.60 -19.03
CA ASN A 200 -4.85 -14.98 -17.74
C ASN A 200 -3.86 -15.15 -16.51
N ASP A 201 -2.48 -15.12 -16.68
CA ASP A 201 -1.45 -16.03 -16.06
C ASP A 201 -0.70 -15.67 -14.82
N GLY A 202 -1.38 -15.22 -13.81
CA GLY A 202 -0.66 -14.34 -12.94
C GLY A 202 0.32 -13.38 -13.60
N ASP A 203 0.56 -13.26 -14.94
CA ASP A 203 1.68 -12.62 -15.62
C ASP A 203 1.44 -11.11 -16.02
N LEU A 204 1.65 -10.07 -15.18
CA LEU A 204 1.64 -8.61 -15.54
C LEU A 204 2.15 -8.10 -17.01
N ASP A 205 1.39 -7.98 -18.14
CA ASP A 205 1.43 -7.10 -19.42
C ASP A 205 0.78 -5.68 -19.96
N ILE A 206 1.34 -5.15 -21.04
CA ILE A 206 1.62 -3.80 -21.61
C ILE A 206 0.85 -3.05 -22.73
N LEU A 207 -0.14 -2.30 -22.45
CA LEU A 207 -0.93 -1.61 -23.46
C LEU A 207 -0.34 -0.40 -23.96
N ILE A 208 -0.42 -0.29 -25.26
CA ILE A 208 -0.04 0.88 -26.03
C ILE A 208 -0.85 1.64 -27.08
N ALA A 209 -0.53 2.78 -27.68
CA ALA A 209 -1.35 3.27 -28.74
C ALA A 209 -0.72 4.15 -29.76
N SER A 210 -1.11 3.89 -31.02
CA SER A 210 -0.45 4.66 -32.05
C SER A 210 -1.02 5.36 -33.23
N GLU A 211 -0.11 6.03 -34.02
CA GLU A 211 -0.49 6.97 -35.05
C GLU A 211 -1.51 6.23 -35.90
N ASN A 212 -1.15 5.24 -36.66
CA ASN A 212 -1.96 4.40 -37.55
C ASN A 212 -2.42 2.85 -37.21
N ASN A 213 -2.42 2.03 -36.01
CA ASN A 213 -1.64 0.92 -35.12
C ASN A 213 -1.92 1.24 -33.62
N TYR A 214 -2.64 0.38 -32.87
CA TYR A 214 -2.52 0.01 -31.46
C TYR A 214 -2.41 -1.51 -31.33
N SER A 215 -1.25 -1.95 -30.73
CA SER A 215 -0.20 -3.00 -30.21
C SER A 215 -0.07 -3.72 -28.66
N TRP A 216 -0.07 -5.07 -28.39
CA TRP A 216 0.34 -6.04 -27.23
C TRP A 216 1.76 -6.85 -27.14
N TYR A 217 2.23 -7.80 -26.31
CA TYR A 217 3.64 -8.26 -26.22
C TYR A 217 3.40 -9.31 -24.94
N ASN A 218 4.14 -10.33 -24.46
CA ASN A 218 3.78 -11.26 -23.33
C ASN A 218 4.82 -11.92 -22.41
N ASN A 219 4.94 -11.60 -21.15
CA ASN A 219 5.82 -12.29 -20.19
C ASN A 219 5.18 -13.63 -19.64
N SER A 220 5.23 -14.86 -20.28
CA SER A 220 4.74 -16.17 -19.69
C SER A 220 5.64 -16.75 -18.55
N ASP A 221 6.63 -16.00 -18.04
CA ASP A 221 7.89 -16.59 -17.52
C ASP A 221 8.05 -16.39 -16.02
N GLY A 222 7.79 -15.20 -15.47
CA GLY A 222 8.57 -14.62 -14.40
C GLY A 222 10.17 -14.81 -14.51
N LEU A 223 11.02 -14.28 -15.48
CA LEU A 223 12.23 -13.29 -15.46
C LEU A 223 12.20 -12.13 -16.46
N GLY A 224 11.22 -11.93 -17.27
CA GLY A 224 11.28 -11.17 -18.46
C GLY A 224 12.12 -11.52 -19.71
N LEU A 225 12.01 -12.24 -20.88
CA LEU A 225 12.83 -11.79 -22.24
C LEU A 225 12.31 -11.33 -23.76
N PHE A 226 11.58 -10.20 -24.02
CA PHE A 226 10.20 -9.95 -24.67
C PHE A 226 9.96 -10.84 -25.97
N GLY A 227 8.93 -11.40 -26.49
CA GLY A 227 8.57 -12.10 -27.74
C GLY A 227 8.05 -11.48 -29.16
N PRO A 228 7.98 -11.99 -30.32
CA PRO A 228 6.93 -11.41 -32.76
C PRO A 228 5.38 -10.35 -33.24
N GLN A 229 4.89 -9.03 -33.09
CA GLN A 229 3.62 -8.13 -33.25
C GLN A 229 2.33 -8.92 -33.58
N GLN A 230 1.36 -9.22 -32.68
CA GLN A 230 -0.10 -9.67 -32.76
C GLN A 230 -1.13 -8.60 -33.12
N ILE A 231 -1.22 -7.92 -34.22
CA ILE A 231 -1.85 -6.62 -34.36
C ILE A 231 -3.29 -6.61 -33.75
N ILE A 232 -3.83 -5.71 -32.84
CA ILE A 232 -5.20 -5.22 -32.40
C ILE A 232 -5.83 -4.31 -33.41
N SER A 233 -5.31 -3.14 -33.88
CA SER A 233 -5.99 -2.61 -35.11
C SER A 233 -5.20 -1.77 -36.27
N ASP A 234 -5.17 -2.14 -37.59
CA ASP A 234 -4.47 -1.57 -38.79
C ASP A 234 -5.16 -0.53 -39.66
N ALA A 235 -6.44 -0.68 -39.93
CA ALA A 235 -7.30 0.40 -40.36
C ALA A 235 -7.39 1.58 -39.38
N ILE A 236 -6.32 2.23 -38.91
CA ILE A 236 -6.43 3.54 -38.26
C ILE A 236 -5.45 4.69 -38.62
N GLU A 237 -5.75 5.82 -37.97
CA GLU A 237 -5.16 7.13 -38.02
C GLU A 237 -5.33 7.97 -36.72
N GLN A 238 -4.18 8.43 -36.29
CA GLN A 238 -3.70 9.25 -35.20
C GLN A 238 -3.88 8.99 -33.75
N GLY A 239 -2.95 8.25 -33.20
CA GLY A 239 -3.39 7.82 -31.95
C GLY A 239 -3.09 8.50 -30.65
N THR A 240 -4.13 8.92 -29.81
CA THR A 240 -4.18 9.54 -28.41
C THR A 240 -4.50 8.83 -27.02
N PHE A 241 -5.32 7.82 -26.77
CA PHE A 241 -5.26 6.93 -25.62
C PHE A 241 -4.99 5.23 -25.91
N ILE A 242 -4.13 4.22 -25.40
CA ILE A 242 -4.06 2.78 -24.62
C ILE A 242 -3.82 2.25 -22.74
N GLU A 243 -4.33 1.10 -21.89
CA GLU A 243 -4.97 0.31 -20.54
C GLU A 243 -6.20 -0.98 -20.57
N GLY A 244 -6.65 -1.95 -19.64
CA GLY A 244 -7.02 -3.41 -19.27
C GLY A 244 -7.51 -4.11 -17.93
N CYS A 245 -8.77 -4.37 -17.87
CA CYS A 245 -9.92 -4.06 -16.99
C CYS A 245 -11.34 -4.71 -17.04
N ASP A 246 -11.97 -5.43 -16.12
CA ASP A 246 -12.70 -6.78 -16.38
C ASP A 246 -14.10 -6.78 -17.02
N VAL A 247 -14.11 -5.90 -18.02
CA VAL A 247 -15.08 -5.11 -18.79
C VAL A 247 -16.40 -5.71 -19.13
N ASP A 248 -16.23 -6.90 -19.65
CA ASP A 248 -17.21 -7.89 -19.34
C ASP A 248 -17.04 -8.81 -18.22
N GLY A 249 -16.11 -9.55 -17.70
CA GLY A 249 -16.47 -10.21 -16.38
C GLY A 249 -17.19 -11.63 -16.18
N ASP A 250 -16.93 -12.79 -16.82
CA ASP A 250 -16.55 -13.99 -17.54
C ASP A 250 -15.46 -14.90 -16.93
N GLY A 251 -14.24 -14.38 -16.93
CA GLY A 251 -13.11 -14.61 -15.98
C GLY A 251 -12.00 -13.51 -15.74
N ASP A 252 -11.77 -12.38 -16.48
CA ASP A 252 -11.04 -12.11 -17.74
C ASP A 252 -10.55 -10.58 -18.17
N ASN A 253 -9.51 -10.34 -19.10
CA ASN A 253 -8.63 -9.24 -19.85
C ASN A 253 -8.70 -8.50 -21.37
N ASP A 254 -9.82 -7.91 -21.95
CA ASP A 254 -10.31 -6.90 -23.16
C ASP A 254 -9.59 -5.51 -23.53
N ALA A 255 -9.65 -4.17 -24.23
CA ALA A 255 -8.59 -2.83 -24.39
C ALA A 255 -9.03 -1.42 -24.63
N ILE A 256 -8.89 -0.18 -23.79
CA ILE A 256 -9.67 1.22 -23.30
C ILE A 256 -9.12 2.57 -23.92
N ALA A 257 -9.24 3.05 -25.18
CA ALA A 257 -8.22 3.77 -25.98
C ALA A 257 -8.70 4.92 -26.90
N PHE A 258 -7.85 5.84 -27.35
CA PHE A 258 -8.20 7.22 -27.75
C PHE A 258 -7.63 8.06 -29.01
N ASN A 259 -7.93 7.74 -30.21
CA ASN A 259 -7.45 8.31 -31.45
C ASN A 259 -7.48 9.91 -31.44
N ASN A 260 -6.51 10.91 -31.78
CA ASN A 260 -6.39 12.44 -32.42
C ASN A 260 -6.72 13.21 -33.97
N THR A 261 -7.79 12.86 -34.86
CA THR A 261 -8.25 12.38 -36.35
C THR A 261 -9.76 11.82 -36.75
N ASP A 262 -10.32 10.55 -36.60
CA ASP A 262 -11.80 10.08 -36.74
C ASP A 262 -12.56 9.97 -35.47
N GLU A 263 -11.75 9.90 -34.47
CA GLU A 263 -11.86 10.86 -33.45
C GLU A 263 -12.93 10.32 -32.52
N LYS A 264 -12.88 8.99 -32.39
CA LYS A 264 -13.53 8.09 -31.49
C LYS A 264 -13.02 8.23 -29.96
N ILE A 265 -13.29 7.41 -28.93
CA ILE A 265 -12.50 6.43 -28.01
C ILE A 265 -12.70 5.04 -28.66
N VAL A 266 -12.38 3.77 -28.27
CA VAL A 266 -12.88 2.29 -28.54
C VAL A 266 -12.95 1.35 -27.18
N TRP A 267 -13.64 0.19 -26.72
CA TRP A 267 -13.60 -1.38 -26.26
C TRP A 267 -13.39 -2.41 -27.45
N TYR A 268 -12.20 -2.62 -27.69
CA TYR A 268 -11.98 -3.66 -28.64
C TYR A 268 -12.30 -5.04 -27.98
N GLU A 269 -13.12 -6.26 -28.40
CA GLU A 269 -13.56 -7.89 -27.91
C GLU A 269 -12.74 -9.36 -27.69
N ASN A 270 -12.83 -10.22 -26.52
CA ASN A 270 -12.05 -11.36 -25.80
C ASN A 270 -12.55 -12.93 -25.75
N SER A 271 -12.76 -13.64 -26.87
CA SER A 271 -13.78 -14.65 -27.26
C SER A 271 -13.46 -16.09 -26.91
N ASP A 272 -12.33 -16.20 -26.29
CA ASP A 272 -11.37 -17.25 -26.51
C ASP A 272 -10.58 -17.08 -25.11
N GLY A 273 -10.26 -15.85 -24.58
CA GLY A 273 -9.60 -15.45 -23.36
C GLY A 273 -8.21 -15.79 -23.24
N LEU A 274 -7.57 -16.00 -24.37
CA LEU A 274 -6.18 -16.39 -24.56
C LEU A 274 -5.61 -14.93 -25.14
N GLY A 275 -6.19 -14.07 -26.02
CA GLY A 275 -5.24 -13.33 -27.01
C GLY A 275 -5.37 -13.10 -28.57
N LEU A 276 -6.52 -13.25 -29.22
CA LEU A 276 -6.87 -12.97 -30.65
C LEU A 276 -8.04 -11.97 -30.74
N PHE A 277 -8.02 -10.75 -31.21
CA PHE A 277 -9.16 -9.85 -30.91
C PHE A 277 -10.24 -9.71 -32.05
N ILE A 278 -11.51 -9.43 -31.70
CA ILE A 278 -12.57 -8.84 -32.63
C ILE A 278 -13.38 -7.51 -32.10
N GLU A 279 -13.30 -6.32 -32.80
CA GLU A 279 -13.82 -4.87 -32.58
C GLU A 279 -15.28 -4.63 -31.98
N LYS A 280 -15.66 -4.67 -30.67
CA LYS A 280 -17.18 -4.76 -30.30
C LYS A 280 -18.08 -3.46 -30.34
N GLN A 281 -18.14 -2.58 -29.27
CA GLN A 281 -19.10 -1.52 -28.60
C GLN A 281 -18.73 0.00 -28.80
N THR A 282 -18.76 0.83 -29.90
CA THR A 282 -18.36 2.30 -29.87
C THR A 282 -18.86 3.19 -28.69
N ILE A 283 -18.35 3.96 -27.64
CA ILE A 283 -18.87 4.72 -26.33
C ILE A 283 -19.79 6.00 -26.14
N ASN A 284 -19.62 7.24 -26.69
CA ASN A 284 -20.34 8.56 -27.12
C ASN A 284 -21.25 9.05 -28.38
N GLU A 285 -22.37 8.38 -28.78
CA GLU A 285 -23.00 8.37 -30.17
C GLU A 285 -23.41 9.78 -30.55
N GLY A 286 -22.64 10.39 -31.44
CA GLY A 286 -23.12 11.58 -32.11
C GLY A 286 -22.10 12.69 -32.24
N SER A 287 -20.85 12.55 -31.73
CA SER A 287 -20.16 13.80 -31.37
C SER A 287 -18.61 14.02 -31.47
N THR A 288 -18.23 15.11 -32.01
CA THR A 288 -16.83 15.63 -31.95
C THR A 288 -16.13 16.07 -30.61
N TYR A 289 -15.21 15.30 -30.07
CA TYR A 289 -14.52 15.43 -28.80
C TYR A 289 -12.92 15.62 -28.96
N TYR A 290 -12.06 16.38 -28.20
CA TYR A 290 -10.55 16.52 -28.19
C TYR A 290 -10.12 16.42 -26.76
N VAL A 291 -8.89 16.00 -26.64
CA VAL A 291 -8.44 15.49 -25.41
C VAL A 291 -7.04 15.49 -24.88
N ARG A 292 -7.10 14.90 -23.73
CA ARG A 292 -6.41 14.99 -22.53
C ARG A 292 -5.81 13.58 -22.21
N SER A 293 -6.05 12.78 -21.18
CA SER A 293 -5.20 11.63 -20.74
C SER A 293 -6.00 10.54 -19.97
N LEU A 294 -5.51 9.33 -19.58
CA LEU A 294 -6.45 8.20 -19.56
C LEU A 294 -5.92 7.16 -18.42
N SER A 295 -6.66 6.52 -17.39
CA SER A 295 -6.43 5.79 -16.04
C SER A 295 -7.63 4.96 -15.32
N VAL A 296 -7.66 3.62 -15.00
CA VAL A 296 -8.86 2.75 -14.45
C VAL A 296 -8.92 2.20 -13.00
N GLY A 297 -10.14 2.05 -12.40
CA GLY A 297 -10.45 1.89 -10.95
C GLY A 297 -11.95 2.23 -10.58
N ASP A 298 -12.48 1.91 -9.35
CA ASP A 298 -13.87 1.49 -8.79
C ASP A 298 -14.52 2.39 -7.81
N ILE A 299 -14.97 3.36 -8.52
CA ILE A 299 -15.14 4.69 -8.09
C ILE A 299 -16.48 4.86 -7.38
N ASP A 300 -17.37 4.00 -7.79
CA ASP A 300 -18.69 3.81 -7.28
C ASP A 300 -19.22 2.47 -6.70
N GLY A 301 -18.78 1.60 -5.79
CA GLY A 301 -19.54 0.75 -4.77
C GLY A 301 -20.77 -0.47 -4.80
N ASP A 302 -21.45 -1.41 -5.69
CA ASP A 302 -21.81 -2.44 -6.90
C ASP A 302 -21.05 -3.84 -7.31
N ASP A 303 -20.01 -3.93 -8.19
CA ASP A 303 -18.67 -4.70 -8.16
C ASP A 303 -17.87 -4.79 -9.55
N ASP A 304 -18.32 -4.23 -10.71
CA ASP A 304 -17.77 -4.29 -12.15
C ASP A 304 -16.92 -3.08 -12.54
N ILE A 305 -16.46 -2.75 -13.80
CA ILE A 305 -15.54 -1.65 -14.29
C ILE A 305 -16.07 -0.48 -15.11
N ASP A 306 -15.40 0.71 -15.22
CA ASP A 306 -15.59 2.18 -15.48
C ASP A 306 -14.37 2.67 -16.13
N VAL A 307 -14.62 3.90 -16.64
CA VAL A 307 -14.00 5.09 -17.21
C VAL A 307 -14.35 6.58 -16.65
N ILE A 308 -13.38 7.38 -16.46
CA ILE A 308 -13.16 8.80 -16.61
C ILE A 308 -12.78 9.54 -18.03
N THR A 309 -12.81 10.93 -18.40
CA THR A 309 -12.33 11.93 -19.56
C THR A 309 -12.54 13.49 -19.33
N SER A 310 -11.52 14.35 -19.41
CA SER A 310 -11.46 15.84 -19.66
C SER A 310 -11.13 16.73 -20.98
N ASP A 311 -11.75 17.88 -21.05
CA ASP A 311 -11.45 18.74 -22.18
C ASP A 311 -10.94 20.02 -21.73
N ASN A 312 -11.42 21.00 -22.45
CA ASN A 312 -10.86 22.27 -22.51
C ASN A 312 -11.53 23.08 -21.47
N GLY A 313 -11.49 22.38 -20.41
CA GLY A 313 -12.26 22.62 -19.35
C GLY A 313 -13.19 21.73 -18.57
N THR A 314 -13.48 20.51 -18.97
CA THR A 314 -14.54 19.78 -18.30
C THR A 314 -14.20 18.28 -18.13
N ILE A 315 -14.65 17.45 -17.14
CA ILE A 315 -14.51 15.95 -17.23
C ILE A 315 -15.69 15.07 -17.01
N TYR A 316 -16.28 14.45 -18.04
CA TYR A 316 -17.41 13.51 -18.27
C TYR A 316 -17.91 12.48 -17.19
N LEU A 317 -18.61 11.26 -17.41
CA LEU A 317 -18.56 9.76 -16.79
C LEU A 317 -19.38 8.50 -17.22
N TRP A 318 -19.07 7.24 -17.38
CA TRP A 318 -19.79 6.44 -18.41
C TRP A 318 -20.35 5.19 -17.84
N GLU A 319 -21.16 5.21 -16.80
CA GLU A 319 -21.55 4.01 -16.05
C GLU A 319 -21.44 2.59 -16.63
N ASN A 320 -20.80 1.72 -15.87
CA ASN A 320 -20.93 0.33 -15.93
C ASN A 320 -21.59 -0.10 -14.60
N ALA A 321 -22.91 0.11 -14.41
CA ALA A 321 -23.97 -0.14 -13.43
C ALA A 321 -24.99 -1.21 -14.02
N ASP A 322 -24.95 -1.58 -15.32
CA ASP A 322 -25.40 -2.83 -16.00
C ASP A 322 -24.45 -3.94 -15.97
N GLY A 323 -23.41 -3.84 -15.15
CA GLY A 323 -22.17 -4.10 -15.70
C GLY A 323 -22.19 -4.68 -17.17
N LEU A 324 -22.99 -5.54 -18.20
CA LEU A 324 -22.76 -6.69 -19.51
C LEU A 324 -21.62 -6.89 -20.81
N GLY A 325 -20.85 -6.13 -21.73
CA GLY A 325 -20.56 -4.75 -22.44
C GLY A 325 -21.46 -3.68 -23.15
N ASN A 326 -22.13 -2.73 -22.46
CA ASN A 326 -22.97 -1.55 -22.68
C ASN A 326 -22.96 -0.58 -21.11
N PHE A 327 -22.95 0.83 -20.65
CA PHE A 327 -22.55 2.49 -20.84
C PHE A 327 -23.63 3.57 -21.57
N VAL A 328 -24.35 4.56 -20.96
CA VAL A 328 -25.50 5.56 -21.10
C VAL A 328 -25.26 7.03 -21.56
N LEU A 329 -24.95 7.59 -22.75
CA LEU A 329 -24.73 9.13 -22.89
C LEU A 329 -24.62 9.99 -21.61
N GLY A 330 -23.39 10.37 -21.49
CA GLY A 330 -22.83 11.49 -20.92
C GLY A 330 -23.70 12.47 -20.14
N THR A 331 -23.68 12.85 -18.78
CA THR A 331 -23.27 14.00 -17.76
C THR A 331 -21.72 14.68 -17.65
N GLU A 332 -21.34 15.99 -17.61
CA GLU A 332 -20.00 16.53 -17.14
C GLU A 332 -19.37 16.46 -15.69
N ILE A 333 -18.49 15.57 -15.25
CA ILE A 333 -18.42 15.39 -13.81
C ILE A 333 -17.55 16.49 -13.15
N PHE A 334 -17.25 17.53 -13.96
CA PHE A 334 -16.68 18.78 -13.59
C PHE A 334 -16.84 20.01 -14.77
N ASN A 335 -17.38 21.36 -14.70
CA ASN A 335 -17.04 22.70 -15.54
C ASN A 335 -16.68 24.25 -15.09
N ILE A 336 -15.49 24.85 -15.51
CA ILE A 336 -14.46 25.87 -14.92
C ILE A 336 -13.68 26.28 -16.15
N GLN A 337 -14.09 27.46 -16.47
CA GLN A 337 -13.66 28.43 -17.41
C GLN A 337 -12.17 28.80 -17.34
N ASN A 338 -11.58 28.87 -18.52
CA ASN A 338 -10.19 29.21 -18.84
C ASN A 338 -9.18 28.16 -18.40
N ILE A 339 -9.55 27.19 -17.61
CA ILE A 339 -8.56 26.35 -16.95
C ILE A 339 -7.81 25.33 -17.84
N ASP A 340 -6.48 25.12 -17.83
CA ASP A 340 -5.84 23.79 -18.13
C ASP A 340 -5.43 22.52 -17.15
N ILE A 341 -6.09 21.37 -16.80
CA ILE A 341 -5.63 19.94 -16.20
C ILE A 341 -4.71 18.84 -16.72
N GLY A 342 -3.96 17.97 -15.96
CA GLY A 342 -3.32 16.81 -16.64
C GLY A 342 -3.36 15.33 -16.27
N ASN A 343 -3.02 14.52 -15.16
CA ASN A 343 -3.10 12.89 -14.91
C ASN A 343 -4.19 12.16 -14.05
N ILE A 344 -4.94 11.01 -14.29
CA ILE A 344 -6.25 10.47 -13.63
C ILE A 344 -5.79 9.28 -12.65
N PHE A 345 -5.91 9.25 -11.26
CA PHE A 345 -5.66 8.28 -10.05
C PHE A 345 -6.51 7.41 -9.09
N CYS A 346 -7.67 6.92 -9.36
CA CYS A 346 -8.55 6.83 -8.21
C CYS A 346 -8.37 5.70 -7.18
N GLY A 347 -9.15 5.85 -6.12
CA GLY A 347 -8.89 5.16 -4.88
C GLY A 347 -9.59 5.87 -3.71
N ASP A 348 -9.38 5.38 -2.51
CA ASP A 348 -9.79 5.94 -1.20
C ASP A 348 -8.60 6.68 -0.57
N PHE A 349 -8.67 8.00 -0.33
CA PHE A 349 -7.54 8.84 0.10
C PHE A 349 -7.83 9.68 1.33
N ASP A 350 -8.93 9.34 1.99
CA ASP A 350 -9.31 9.78 3.34
C ASP A 350 -9.68 8.63 4.30
N ASN A 351 -9.71 7.39 3.84
CA ASN A 351 -10.07 6.23 4.64
C ASN A 351 -11.54 6.12 5.04
N ASP A 352 -12.46 6.63 4.25
CA ASP A 352 -13.88 6.47 4.49
C ASP A 352 -14.50 5.46 3.50
N ILE A 353 -13.67 4.83 2.63
CA ILE A 353 -13.66 3.44 2.06
C ILE A 353 -13.84 3.30 0.57
N ASP A 354 -14.64 4.18 0.08
CA ASP A 354 -15.12 4.11 -1.29
C ASP A 354 -14.14 5.04 -2.01
N PHE A 355 -14.33 5.28 -3.29
CA PHE A 355 -13.20 5.81 -4.02
C PHE A 355 -13.42 7.31 -4.29
N ASP A 356 -12.46 8.23 -3.91
CA ASP A 356 -12.19 9.65 -4.37
C ASP A 356 -11.30 10.13 -5.61
N ILE A 357 -11.43 11.32 -6.33
CA ILE A 357 -10.76 11.47 -7.77
C ILE A 357 -10.03 12.81 -7.78
N VAL A 358 -8.72 12.84 -8.21
CA VAL A 358 -7.48 13.65 -7.93
C VAL A 358 -6.96 14.57 -8.96
N PHE A 359 -6.79 15.92 -8.73
CA PHE A 359 -5.84 16.73 -9.52
C PHE A 359 -5.39 18.10 -9.13
N THR A 360 -4.76 18.90 -10.03
CA THR A 360 -3.72 18.57 -11.03
C THR A 360 -3.81 19.50 -12.13
N SER A 361 -2.98 20.41 -11.79
CA SER A 361 -2.86 21.71 -12.16
C SER A 361 -1.63 22.09 -12.88
N ASN A 362 -1.69 23.01 -13.82
CA ASN A 362 -0.70 23.70 -14.55
C ASN A 362 -0.09 24.63 -13.51
N GLU A 363 -0.96 25.05 -12.54
CA GLU A 363 -1.18 26.27 -11.72
C GLU A 363 -1.51 26.02 -10.19
N ASN A 364 -2.31 25.07 -9.42
CA ASN A 364 -3.21 24.40 -8.18
C ASN A 364 -3.72 22.76 -7.89
N ILE A 365 -3.60 21.72 -6.98
CA ILE A 365 -4.40 20.26 -6.91
C ILE A 365 -5.66 20.01 -6.13
N PHE A 366 -6.46 20.79 -6.69
CA PHE A 366 -7.83 20.67 -6.62
C PHE A 366 -8.35 19.32 -5.96
N SER A 367 -8.92 19.42 -4.71
CA SER A 367 -9.11 18.50 -3.52
C SER A 367 -10.61 18.33 -3.40
N VAL A 368 -11.11 17.31 -4.19
CA VAL A 368 -12.49 16.91 -4.49
C VAL A 368 -13.11 15.63 -3.67
N LYS A 369 -14.38 15.61 -3.12
CA LYS A 369 -15.16 14.66 -2.10
C LYS A 369 -16.51 13.64 -2.33
N ASN A 370 -16.59 12.26 -2.36
CA ASN A 370 -17.89 11.36 -2.09
C ASN A 370 -18.10 11.71 -0.72
N GLN A 371 -19.11 12.51 -0.44
CA GLN A 371 -19.44 12.43 0.95
C GLN A 371 -20.09 11.10 1.36
N ASP A 372 -20.22 10.20 0.37
CA ASP A 372 -21.21 9.18 0.43
C ASP A 372 -21.07 7.58 0.12
N GLY A 373 -20.28 6.84 -0.67
CA GLY A 373 -20.43 5.46 -1.27
C GLY A 373 -21.59 5.32 -2.29
N ILE A 374 -21.70 6.26 -3.27
CA ILE A 374 -22.66 6.63 -4.42
C ILE A 374 -22.26 7.72 -5.47
N GLY A 375 -21.03 7.99 -5.86
CA GLY A 375 -20.72 8.71 -7.13
C GLY A 375 -21.23 10.15 -7.15
N THR A 376 -20.64 11.06 -6.37
CA THR A 376 -21.00 12.41 -5.84
C THR A 376 -20.01 13.05 -4.97
N PHE A 377 -19.06 13.38 -5.73
CA PHE A 377 -18.06 14.31 -5.53
C PHE A 377 -18.36 15.67 -4.75
N ALA A 378 -19.23 15.70 -3.71
CA ALA A 378 -20.08 16.89 -3.32
C ALA A 378 -19.32 17.95 -2.62
N GLU A 379 -18.29 17.55 -1.84
CA GLU A 379 -17.35 18.54 -1.33
C GLU A 379 -16.31 18.87 -2.45
N TYR A 380 -16.03 20.14 -2.58
CA TYR A 380 -14.86 20.78 -3.23
C TYR A 380 -14.09 21.82 -2.23
N THR A 381 -12.75 21.60 -2.05
CA THR A 381 -11.47 22.32 -1.59
C THR A 381 -10.03 22.40 -2.32
N TYR A 382 -9.40 23.54 -2.73
CA TYR A 382 -8.08 23.45 -3.43
C TYR A 382 -6.68 24.00 -2.72
N THR A 383 -5.40 23.47 -2.21
CA THR A 383 -3.70 23.79 -2.13
C THR A 383 -2.39 24.23 -3.13
N GLY A 384 -1.82 25.32 -2.75
CA GLY A 384 -1.38 26.32 -3.61
C GLY A 384 -0.03 26.40 -4.08
N MET A 385 -0.17 27.23 -5.07
CA MET A 385 0.52 26.81 -6.12
C MET A 385 1.14 28.16 -6.76
N ASN A 386 2.49 28.34 -6.85
CA ASN A 386 3.16 29.50 -7.58
C ASN A 386 4.05 29.23 -8.91
N THR A 387 4.46 28.03 -9.36
CA THR A 387 5.14 27.44 -10.59
C THR A 387 4.70 27.00 -12.08
N ASP A 388 5.29 26.10 -12.85
CA ASP A 388 4.86 25.56 -14.22
C ASP A 388 4.39 24.12 -14.46
N PHE A 389 3.44 23.83 -15.41
CA PHE A 389 2.28 22.82 -15.71
C PHE A 389 2.52 21.40 -16.14
N PRO A 390 1.96 20.39 -15.53
CA PRO A 390 2.44 19.03 -15.46
C PRO A 390 3.05 18.46 -16.69
N ASN A 391 3.94 17.55 -16.50
CA ASN A 391 3.82 16.62 -17.51
C ASN A 391 3.08 15.18 -17.22
N VAL A 392 2.38 14.66 -16.17
CA VAL A 392 2.01 13.18 -15.94
C VAL A 392 1.29 12.91 -14.66
N THR A 393 0.61 11.77 -14.20
CA THR A 393 -0.14 11.81 -12.91
C THR A 393 -0.69 10.41 -12.27
N LYS A 394 -0.56 10.03 -10.91
CA LYS A 394 -0.45 8.70 -10.04
C LYS A 394 -0.15 8.64 -8.52
N CYS A 395 -0.42 7.60 -7.78
CA CYS A 395 -0.98 7.54 -6.45
C CYS A 395 -0.84 6.11 -5.80
N ALA A 396 -0.48 5.94 -4.53
CA ALA A 396 -0.53 4.76 -3.66
C ALA A 396 -0.22 5.34 -2.21
N ASP A 397 0.38 4.71 -1.17
CA ASP A 397 0.63 5.21 0.26
C ASP A 397 2.10 5.37 0.72
N ILE A 398 2.70 6.40 1.33
CA ILE A 398 4.15 6.64 1.30
C ILE A 398 4.90 6.31 2.55
N ASP A 399 4.58 7.11 3.52
CA ASP A 399 5.21 7.08 4.80
C ASP A 399 4.65 5.90 5.59
N ASN A 400 3.97 5.03 4.80
CA ASN A 400 3.31 3.80 5.07
C ASN A 400 2.38 4.04 6.22
N ASP A 401 1.78 5.24 6.20
CA ASP A 401 0.86 5.62 7.22
C ASP A 401 -0.52 5.04 6.92
N GLY A 402 -0.65 4.49 5.71
CA GLY A 402 -1.76 3.67 5.29
C GLY A 402 -2.77 4.44 4.48
N ASP A 403 -2.49 5.69 4.20
CA ASP A 403 -3.37 6.45 3.37
C ASP A 403 -2.56 6.73 2.13
N ASN A 404 -3.31 6.89 1.07
CA ASN A 404 -2.68 6.90 -0.21
C ASN A 404 -2.19 8.37 -0.35
N ASP A 405 -1.24 8.87 -1.14
CA ASP A 405 -0.67 10.22 -0.91
C ASP A 405 -0.71 11.38 -2.21
N ILE A 406 -0.32 12.76 -2.55
CA ILE A 406 0.24 13.37 -3.99
C ILE A 406 1.67 13.81 -4.63
N ILE A 407 2.31 13.26 -5.71
CA ILE A 407 3.49 13.71 -6.50
C ILE A 407 3.19 14.01 -8.03
N THR A 408 3.68 15.04 -8.84
CA THR A 408 3.98 15.42 -10.44
C THR A 408 5.41 15.16 -10.84
N GLY A 409 6.14 14.99 -11.92
CA GLY A 409 7.34 15.79 -12.06
C GLY A 409 7.15 17.15 -12.63
N THR A 410 7.99 17.89 -13.38
CA THR A 410 7.66 19.09 -14.20
C THR A 410 8.66 19.56 -15.32
N SER A 411 9.27 20.78 -15.43
CA SER A 411 10.68 21.09 -15.99
C SER A 411 12.03 21.64 -15.22
N GLY A 412 12.53 21.27 -13.98
CA GLY A 412 12.93 21.74 -12.54
C GLY A 412 13.07 20.74 -11.23
N LYS A 413 12.36 19.63 -10.97
CA LYS A 413 11.71 19.55 -9.67
C LYS A 413 10.85 18.33 -9.25
N ILE A 414 11.40 17.35 -8.73
CA ILE A 414 10.58 16.53 -7.89
C ILE A 414 10.33 17.29 -6.74
N THR A 415 9.13 17.03 -6.40
CA THR A 415 8.72 17.68 -5.24
C THR A 415 8.15 16.78 -4.16
N TRP A 416 7.79 17.12 -2.92
CA TRP A 416 7.06 16.26 -1.96
C TRP A 416 5.78 16.97 -1.38
N PHE A 417 4.46 16.83 -1.67
CA PHE A 417 3.08 16.77 -1.05
C PHE A 417 2.16 15.77 -0.22
N GLU A 418 1.90 16.05 1.03
CA GLU A 418 1.68 15.02 2.10
C GLU A 418 0.25 14.56 2.47
N ASN A 419 -0.08 13.56 3.32
CA ASN A 419 -1.41 13.19 3.93
C ASN A 419 -1.87 13.56 5.58
N VAL A 420 -1.75 14.64 6.45
CA VAL A 420 -1.67 14.74 8.00
C VAL A 420 -2.69 13.97 8.84
N ASP A 421 -3.69 13.31 8.37
CA ASP A 421 -4.56 12.51 9.25
C ASP A 421 -5.33 11.47 8.58
N GLY A 422 -4.85 10.94 7.46
CA GLY A 422 -5.78 10.10 6.71
C GLY A 422 -6.96 10.92 6.15
N SER A 423 -6.88 12.23 5.91
CA SER A 423 -8.05 13.02 5.47
C SER A 423 -7.88 13.81 4.17
N GLY A 424 -7.13 13.36 3.21
CA GLY A 424 -6.74 14.08 2.01
C GLY A 424 -6.42 15.65 2.15
N THR A 425 -6.14 16.18 3.33
CA THR A 425 -5.76 17.51 3.78
C THR A 425 -4.40 18.25 3.56
N PHE A 426 -3.74 18.05 2.38
CA PHE A 426 -2.28 17.90 2.08
C PHE A 426 -1.28 19.15 2.68
N ASP A 427 -1.15 19.64 3.94
CA ASP A 427 -0.11 20.73 4.46
C ASP A 427 1.05 21.64 3.61
N ASN A 428 1.81 22.81 3.85
CA ASN A 428 2.81 23.55 2.80
C ASN A 428 4.41 23.24 2.44
N GLU A 429 4.92 23.10 1.16
CA GLU A 429 6.19 22.56 0.50
C GLU A 429 7.79 22.16 1.06
N HIS A 430 8.45 20.85 1.35
CA HIS A 430 9.20 19.50 0.66
C HIS A 430 10.10 19.24 -0.85
N ILE A 431 11.40 19.62 -1.11
CA ILE A 431 12.05 19.99 -2.51
C ILE A 431 13.46 19.55 -3.12
N ILE A 432 13.52 18.79 -4.28
CA ILE A 432 14.45 17.66 -4.88
C ILE A 432 14.85 17.76 -6.37
N ASP A 433 16.13 17.83 -6.49
CA ASP A 433 16.65 18.93 -7.19
C ASP A 433 16.94 18.68 -8.64
N PHE A 434 16.20 19.40 -9.53
CA PHE A 434 16.06 18.70 -10.77
C PHE A 434 15.59 19.19 -12.12
N GLN A 435 16.57 18.90 -12.93
CA GLN A 435 16.57 19.49 -14.17
C GLN A 435 15.86 18.43 -15.09
N GLY A 436 14.45 18.16 -15.02
CA GLY A 436 13.16 18.23 -15.93
C GLY A 436 12.36 16.91 -16.20
N ALA A 437 11.12 16.74 -15.66
CA ALA A 437 10.15 15.65 -15.45
C ALA A 437 9.33 15.45 -16.69
N LYS A 438 9.60 14.44 -17.45
CA LYS A 438 8.77 13.87 -18.36
C LYS A 438 8.02 12.73 -17.96
N PHE A 439 8.47 11.99 -16.94
CA PHE A 439 8.08 10.64 -16.68
C PHE A 439 8.20 10.10 -15.25
N LEU A 440 7.72 8.93 -14.61
CA LEU A 440 7.82 8.27 -13.19
C LEU A 440 7.21 6.99 -12.41
N GLU A 441 7.54 6.42 -11.08
CA GLU A 441 6.82 5.18 -10.19
C GLU A 441 6.88 3.81 -8.94
N ILE A 442 5.84 3.08 -8.21
CA ILE A 442 5.10 3.06 -6.83
C ILE A 442 5.54 1.99 -5.89
N VAL A 443 6.83 1.90 -5.73
CA VAL A 443 7.36 0.67 -5.29
C VAL A 443 8.55 0.54 -4.41
N ASP A 444 8.22 -0.42 -3.63
CA ASP A 444 9.02 -0.98 -2.67
C ASP A 444 10.28 -1.48 -3.60
N ILE A 445 11.60 -0.91 -3.58
CA ILE A 445 13.09 -1.15 -4.23
C ILE A 445 14.36 -1.61 -3.51
N ASP A 446 14.57 -1.38 -2.26
CA ASP A 446 15.65 -1.98 -1.45
C ASP A 446 15.12 -3.05 -0.42
N ASN A 447 13.80 -3.23 -0.38
CA ASN A 447 12.99 -4.31 0.22
C ASN A 447 12.92 -4.06 1.70
N ASP A 448 12.89 -2.78 2.07
CA ASP A 448 12.90 -2.40 3.46
C ASP A 448 11.54 -2.05 4.14
N GLY A 449 10.43 -2.12 3.38
CA GLY A 449 9.03 -2.27 3.79
C GLY A 449 8.14 -1.01 3.75
N ASP A 450 8.43 -0.03 2.90
CA ASP A 450 8.47 1.41 3.18
C ASP A 450 8.26 1.98 1.67
N MET A 451 7.43 2.99 1.30
CA MET A 451 7.36 3.66 -0.07
C MET A 451 8.59 4.56 -0.66
N ASP A 452 8.98 5.08 -1.90
CA ASP A 452 9.92 6.14 -2.66
C ASP A 452 9.95 6.54 -4.25
N ILE A 453 10.81 6.94 -5.18
CA ILE A 453 10.49 7.10 -6.70
C ILE A 453 11.89 7.08 -7.41
N ALA A 454 11.98 6.45 -8.53
CA ALA A 454 12.90 6.37 -9.62
C ALA A 454 12.35 7.38 -10.45
N GLY A 455 13.29 7.74 -11.33
CA GLY A 455 13.40 8.58 -12.48
C GLY A 455 13.74 8.30 -13.92
N ILE A 456 13.35 9.15 -14.88
CA ILE A 456 13.91 9.31 -16.19
C ILE A 456 13.57 10.73 -16.77
N SER A 457 14.32 11.88 -16.99
CA SER A 457 14.70 13.41 -17.38
C SER A 457 15.62 13.97 -18.49
N ILE A 458 15.08 14.78 -19.36
CA ILE A 458 15.72 15.30 -20.53
C ILE A 458 16.38 16.60 -20.17
N THR A 459 17.60 16.63 -19.59
CA THR A 459 18.50 17.76 -19.11
C THR A 459 18.79 18.96 -20.06
N GLU A 460 20.01 19.20 -20.61
CA GLU A 460 20.23 20.24 -21.68
C GLU A 460 20.83 19.89 -23.11
N PHE A 461 20.99 18.62 -23.58
CA PHE A 461 21.71 18.24 -24.83
C PHE A 461 21.21 17.67 -26.18
N TYR A 462 20.02 17.19 -26.42
CA TYR A 462 19.80 15.97 -27.15
C TYR A 462 20.86 14.72 -26.69
N ALA A 463 20.86 14.03 -25.41
CA ALA A 463 21.29 12.63 -24.79
C ALA A 463 20.42 11.67 -23.67
N TYR A 464 19.60 10.48 -23.56
CA TYR A 464 18.34 10.25 -22.56
C TYR A 464 18.65 9.44 -21.26
N VAL A 465 18.59 9.96 -20.00
CA VAL A 465 18.92 9.39 -18.61
C VAL A 465 17.98 8.58 -17.59
N LEU A 466 17.86 7.28 -17.19
CA LEU A 466 16.85 6.85 -16.12
C LEU A 466 17.48 7.66 -14.66
N THR A 467 17.05 7.79 -13.34
CA THR A 467 17.60 7.51 -11.87
C THR A 467 16.37 6.51 -11.23
N TRP A 468 16.13 5.58 -10.23
CA TRP A 468 16.04 5.16 -8.75
C TRP A 468 17.24 5.59 -7.53
N PHE A 469 16.15 5.65 -6.41
CA PHE A 469 15.64 6.52 -5.05
C PHE A 469 15.08 5.80 -3.74
N GLU A 470 15.64 6.18 -2.53
CA GLU A 470 15.88 5.70 -1.09
C GLU A 470 15.70 6.64 0.18
N ASN A 471 14.43 7.05 0.36
CA ASN A 471 13.76 7.42 1.64
C ASN A 471 14.12 6.67 2.89
N GLU A 472 14.97 7.41 3.52
CA GLU A 472 15.17 7.06 4.89
C GLU A 472 14.15 7.81 5.85
N GLY A 473 12.82 7.60 5.75
CA GLY A 473 11.70 8.10 6.60
C GLY A 473 11.55 9.72 6.47
N ASP A 474 12.35 10.35 7.41
CA ASP A 474 12.61 11.79 7.08
C ASP A 474 13.68 12.11 6.07
N ILE A 475 14.31 11.17 5.34
CA ILE A 475 15.58 11.35 4.52
C ILE A 475 16.06 10.47 3.24
N PHE A 476 15.34 10.26 2.12
CA PHE A 476 15.83 10.08 0.67
C PHE A 476 17.18 10.76 -0.13
N ILE A 477 18.32 10.04 -0.53
CA ILE A 477 19.79 10.07 -1.15
C ILE A 477 20.21 9.67 -2.65
N LYS A 478 19.88 10.34 -3.75
CA LYS A 478 20.39 9.97 -5.11
C LYS A 478 21.61 9.05 -5.53
N HIS A 479 21.40 8.34 -6.65
CA HIS A 479 22.26 7.19 -6.95
C HIS A 479 22.37 6.90 -8.49
N PRO A 480 23.63 7.05 -9.05
CA PRO A 480 23.94 6.87 -10.46
C PRO A 480 24.29 5.60 -11.25
N VAL A 481 23.59 5.62 -12.37
CA VAL A 481 23.25 4.49 -13.19
C VAL A 481 24.03 4.34 -14.59
N PHE A 482 23.47 4.41 -15.84
CA PHE A 482 23.96 4.04 -17.20
C PHE A 482 23.90 5.17 -18.25
N ASP A 483 23.83 4.79 -19.54
CA ASP A 483 23.61 5.55 -20.78
C ASP A 483 22.68 4.70 -21.74
N ILE A 484 21.41 5.12 -21.93
CA ILE A 484 20.21 4.40 -22.49
C ILE A 484 20.27 4.48 -24.05
N GLY A 485 19.85 5.60 -24.63
CA GLY A 485 20.17 6.07 -26.01
C GLY A 485 19.40 6.14 -27.33
N SER A 486 18.10 6.51 -27.43
CA SER A 486 17.35 6.73 -28.70
C SER A 486 15.88 7.07 -28.39
N PRO A 487 15.13 8.17 -28.70
CA PRO A 487 14.00 8.70 -27.80
C PRO A 487 13.00 7.64 -27.21
N VAL A 488 12.20 7.80 -26.14
CA VAL A 488 11.55 6.71 -25.34
C VAL A 488 9.92 6.86 -25.27
N ASN A 489 8.63 6.38 -25.97
CA ASN A 489 6.82 6.53 -25.98
C ASN A 489 5.39 6.89 -24.67
N ALA A 490 5.02 6.56 -23.26
CA ALA A 490 4.78 5.45 -21.97
C ALA A 490 5.53 4.95 -20.65
N PHE A 491 5.01 4.51 -19.44
CA PHE A 491 5.93 3.78 -18.45
C PHE A 491 5.34 2.78 -17.58
N THR A 492 6.04 1.87 -16.97
CA THR A 492 5.56 0.75 -16.15
C THR A 492 6.55 0.04 -15.23
N ALA A 493 6.20 -1.05 -14.44
CA ALA A 493 6.96 -1.91 -13.59
C ALA A 493 6.50 -3.25 -13.08
N GLY A 494 7.51 -3.93 -12.61
CA GLY A 494 7.75 -4.75 -11.43
C GLY A 494 8.45 -6.12 -11.17
N ASP A 495 7.93 -7.09 -10.43
CA ASP A 495 8.03 -8.59 -10.60
C ASP A 495 7.08 -9.51 -11.87
N VAL A 496 7.36 -10.25 -13.19
CA VAL A 496 8.49 -10.48 -14.53
C VAL A 496 9.63 -11.61 -14.37
N ASP A 497 10.58 -11.85 -13.34
CA ASP A 497 11.68 -12.67 -12.55
C ASP A 497 11.44 -13.47 -11.25
N ASN A 498 10.19 -13.59 -10.82
CA ASN A 498 9.58 -14.22 -9.67
C ASN A 498 10.50 -14.62 -8.51
N ASP A 499 11.48 -13.79 -8.13
CA ASP A 499 12.59 -14.09 -7.17
C ASP A 499 12.58 -13.45 -5.79
N GLY A 500 11.63 -12.54 -5.56
CA GLY A 500 11.50 -11.78 -4.31
C GLY A 500 12.42 -10.54 -4.10
N ASP A 501 12.67 -9.76 -5.18
CA ASP A 501 13.05 -8.35 -5.45
C ASP A 501 12.07 -7.34 -6.53
N ILE A 502 12.01 -6.21 -7.29
CA ILE A 502 11.04 -5.88 -8.52
C ILE A 502 12.02 -5.26 -9.49
N ASP A 503 11.86 -5.30 -10.81
CA ASP A 503 12.88 -5.00 -11.82
C ASP A 503 12.67 -3.62 -12.39
N MET A 504 12.86 -3.24 -13.70
CA MET A 504 12.70 -1.99 -14.54
C MET A 504 12.50 -2.41 -16.01
N VAL A 505 11.40 -1.92 -16.72
CA VAL A 505 10.73 -1.96 -18.13
C VAL A 505 10.70 -0.40 -18.32
N TYR A 506 11.34 0.41 -19.20
CA TYR A 506 11.11 1.32 -20.36
C TYR A 506 10.53 1.19 -21.74
N SER A 507 10.62 2.32 -22.63
CA SER A 507 9.99 2.70 -23.94
C SER A 507 10.62 3.34 -25.39
N THR A 508 11.62 2.96 -26.33
CA THR A 508 12.34 3.79 -27.39
C THR A 508 11.71 4.53 -28.68
N ASP A 509 12.38 4.92 -29.79
CA ASP A 509 11.88 5.21 -31.13
C ASP A 509 12.61 4.28 -32.39
N ILE A 510 13.59 3.37 -32.27
CA ILE A 510 14.10 2.11 -32.96
C ILE A 510 14.42 0.66 -32.15
N LYS A 511 13.77 -0.06 -31.11
CA LYS A 511 14.12 -0.85 -29.76
C LYS A 511 13.26 -0.93 -28.28
N VAL A 512 12.68 -2.05 -27.60
CA VAL A 512 12.35 -2.26 -26.06
C VAL A 512 13.18 -3.06 -24.68
N SER A 513 13.60 -2.67 -23.49
CA SER A 513 14.82 -2.70 -22.51
C SER A 513 14.94 -3.56 -21.10
N TRP A 514 15.42 -4.11 -19.93
CA TRP A 514 14.97 -5.09 -18.79
C TRP A 514 16.36 -5.07 -18.23
N HIS A 515 16.38 -4.97 -16.94
CA HIS A 515 17.55 -5.35 -16.31
C HIS A 515 17.12 -6.46 -15.26
N ILE A 516 17.89 -7.14 -14.41
CA ILE A 516 17.21 -8.24 -13.62
C ILE A 516 17.76 -8.23 -12.28
N ASN A 517 17.04 -7.60 -11.35
CA ASN A 517 17.29 -7.53 -9.95
C ASN A 517 18.14 -8.71 -9.60
N THR A 518 19.28 -8.31 -9.06
CA THR A 518 20.22 -9.35 -8.70
C THR A 518 20.50 -9.35 -7.26
N ASP A 519 20.04 -8.33 -6.52
CA ASP A 519 20.44 -8.34 -5.13
C ASP A 519 19.54 -7.94 -4.00
N GLY A 520 18.28 -7.61 -4.20
CA GLY A 520 17.52 -7.15 -3.09
C GLY A 520 17.81 -5.71 -2.69
N ALA A 521 18.73 -5.10 -3.45
CA ALA A 521 19.62 -4.07 -2.97
C ALA A 521 20.59 -3.33 -3.98
N GLY A 522 20.37 -3.23 -5.34
CA GLY A 522 20.16 -2.18 -6.45
C GLY A 522 21.21 -1.52 -7.29
N THR A 523 22.23 -2.31 -7.34
CA THR A 523 23.33 -2.41 -8.30
C THR A 523 22.82 -3.04 -9.63
N PHE A 524 23.09 -2.72 -10.93
CA PHE A 524 22.40 -3.29 -12.18
C PHE A 524 22.83 -4.02 -13.52
N ILE A 525 21.86 -4.70 -14.27
CA ILE A 525 22.08 -5.53 -15.54
C ILE A 525 21.05 -5.79 -16.67
N ILE A 526 21.34 -5.81 -17.99
CA ILE A 526 20.38 -6.11 -19.09
C ILE A 526 19.74 -7.52 -18.87
N GLY A 527 18.41 -7.76 -18.82
CA GLY A 527 17.83 -9.09 -19.09
C GLY A 527 18.09 -9.50 -20.54
N GLY A 528 17.94 -8.55 -21.49
CA GLY A 528 17.74 -8.87 -22.90
C GLY A 528 18.37 -8.34 -24.20
N VAL A 529 17.53 -8.32 -25.28
CA VAL A 529 17.38 -7.24 -26.31
C VAL A 529 16.39 -7.60 -27.61
N LYS A 530 15.14 -7.02 -27.87
CA LYS A 530 14.05 -7.01 -29.04
C LYS A 530 13.54 -5.86 -30.01
N ASN A 531 13.43 -6.27 -31.29
CA ASN A 531 13.41 -5.37 -32.46
C ASN A 531 12.17 -5.30 -33.47
N ASN A 532 11.25 -4.35 -33.14
CA ASN A 532 9.87 -3.71 -33.40
C ASN A 532 9.32 -2.13 -32.94
N THR A 533 8.41 -1.19 -33.37
CA THR A 533 8.39 0.40 -33.07
C THR A 533 7.13 0.94 -32.35
N SER A 534 7.03 1.12 -31.07
CA SER A 534 5.74 1.00 -30.33
C SER A 534 5.41 2.29 -29.56
N LYS A 535 4.19 2.77 -29.24
CA LYS A 535 3.62 4.09 -28.73
C LYS A 535 3.00 4.31 -27.29
N ALA A 536 3.25 3.40 -26.31
CA ALA A 536 2.78 3.25 -24.92
C ALA A 536 3.59 2.09 -24.20
N ILE A 537 3.27 1.37 -23.08
CA ILE A 537 3.30 -0.04 -22.63
C ILE A 537 2.81 -0.09 -21.15
N GLY A 538 2.08 -1.11 -20.69
CA GLY A 538 1.91 -1.53 -19.28
C GLY A 538 1.70 -3.06 -18.77
N LEU A 539 1.10 -3.66 -17.76
CA LEU A 539 1.28 -4.95 -17.20
C LEU A 539 0.18 -5.41 -16.31
N ILE A 540 -0.14 -6.66 -16.37
CA ILE A 540 -1.35 -7.36 -16.09
C ILE A 540 -1.30 -8.86 -16.41
N ASP A 541 -1.36 -9.68 -15.42
CA ASP A 541 -1.60 -11.11 -15.61
C ASP A 541 -2.03 -11.77 -17.05
N ILE A 542 -1.27 -11.75 -18.23
CA ILE A 542 -1.46 -12.47 -19.61
C ILE A 542 -1.81 -14.03 -19.43
N ASP A 543 -1.37 -15.37 -19.60
CA ASP A 543 -1.85 -16.87 -19.75
C ASP A 543 -2.74 -17.89 -18.76
N CYS A 544 -3.20 -17.67 -17.52
CA CYS A 544 -3.56 -18.56 -16.39
C CYS A 544 -2.47 -19.56 -15.85
N ASP A 545 -1.22 -19.12 -15.83
CA ASP A 545 0.05 -19.77 -15.46
C ASP A 545 0.77 -19.37 -14.06
N THR A 546 0.67 -18.15 -13.47
CA THR A 546 1.05 -17.42 -12.14
C THR A 546 2.28 -16.44 -11.83
N ASP A 547 3.29 -16.29 -12.71
CA ASP A 547 4.57 -15.46 -12.81
C ASP A 547 4.25 -13.92 -13.33
N LEU A 548 4.94 -12.70 -13.58
CA LEU A 548 4.38 -11.46 -14.44
C LEU A 548 4.57 -11.36 -16.04
N ASP A 549 3.78 -10.62 -16.98
CA ASP A 549 3.38 -10.54 -18.56
C ASP A 549 3.95 -9.23 -19.48
N LEU A 550 3.70 -8.96 -20.84
CA LEU A 550 3.92 -7.71 -21.68
C LEU A 550 2.97 -7.32 -22.93
N LEU A 551 1.92 -6.49 -23.10
CA LEU A 551 1.09 -6.10 -24.26
C LEU A 551 1.99 -5.02 -25.05
N SER A 552 1.94 -4.28 -26.20
CA SER A 552 2.76 -3.12 -26.56
C SER A 552 2.44 -2.72 -28.05
N THR A 553 1.88 -1.57 -28.34
CA THR A 553 1.47 -0.68 -29.46
C THR A 553 2.56 0.00 -30.19
N THR A 554 2.33 0.91 -31.19
CA THR A 554 3.13 1.08 -32.51
C THR A 554 2.29 1.71 -33.66
N ASP A 555 2.65 2.37 -34.82
CA ASP A 555 1.72 3.10 -35.82
C ASP A 555 0.40 2.47 -36.47
N GLU A 556 -0.06 1.60 -37.61
CA GLU A 556 -1.17 0.27 -37.97
C GLU A 556 -1.59 -1.35 -37.30
N SER A 557 -2.22 -1.85 -36.08
CA SER A 557 -1.89 -3.06 -35.08
C SER A 557 -1.70 -3.04 -33.51
N VAL A 558 -1.93 -4.03 -32.45
CA VAL A 558 -2.37 -4.46 -30.84
C VAL A 558 -1.80 -5.87 -30.73
N VAL A 559 -0.51 -6.04 -30.95
CA VAL A 559 0.67 -6.96 -31.15
C VAL A 559 1.27 -7.96 -30.13
N TRP A 560 1.80 -9.26 -29.92
CA TRP A 560 2.56 -9.87 -28.65
C TRP A 560 3.75 -10.96 -28.35
N TYR A 561 4.55 -10.83 -27.24
CA TYR A 561 5.94 -11.19 -26.81
C TYR A 561 6.18 -12.39 -25.71
N GLU A 562 5.79 -13.71 -25.68
CA GLU A 562 5.79 -14.84 -24.60
C GLU A 562 7.06 -15.17 -23.62
N ASN A 563 7.23 -14.70 -22.32
CA ASN A 563 8.30 -14.94 -21.25
C ASN A 563 8.34 -16.45 -21.03
N MET A 564 9.33 -17.21 -21.48
CA MET A 564 9.28 -18.71 -21.43
C MET A 564 9.82 -19.52 -20.19
N GLU A 565 9.14 -19.60 -19.01
CA GLU A 565 9.71 -19.59 -17.58
C GLU A 565 11.14 -19.03 -17.42
N SER A 566 11.28 -18.10 -16.47
CA SER A 566 12.46 -17.32 -16.14
C SER A 566 13.17 -16.51 -17.22
N GLY A 567 12.50 -15.40 -17.53
CA GLY A 567 12.84 -14.21 -18.30
C GLY A 567 13.78 -14.35 -19.42
N ILE A 568 13.25 -15.23 -20.25
CA ILE A 568 13.40 -15.45 -21.64
C ILE A 568 12.26 -15.37 -22.70
N PHE A 569 11.74 -14.14 -22.92
CA PHE A 569 10.50 -14.04 -23.62
C PHE A 569 10.66 -14.40 -25.11
N SER A 570 9.60 -14.54 -25.88
CA SER A 570 9.72 -15.27 -27.15
C SER A 570 10.27 -14.43 -28.44
N ASP A 571 10.29 -14.89 -29.73
CA ASP A 571 10.10 -14.02 -30.99
C ASP A 571 8.73 -14.28 -31.59
N TYR A 572 7.82 -13.19 -31.97
CA TYR A 572 5.50 -11.77 -31.08
C TYR A 572 3.87 -12.29 -31.66
N ALA A 573 3.07 -13.14 -31.22
CA ALA A 573 1.84 -13.82 -32.06
C ALA A 573 0.92 -12.67 -32.74
N VAL A 574 -0.06 -12.64 -33.82
CA VAL A 574 -1.36 -11.76 -34.44
C VAL A 574 -2.95 -11.57 -34.01
N ILE A 575 -3.37 -10.44 -33.26
CA ILE A 575 -4.56 -9.94 -32.41
C ILE A 575 -5.76 -9.64 -33.38
N ASP A 576 -6.19 -8.37 -33.57
CA ASP A 576 -7.08 -7.86 -34.62
C ASP A 576 -6.43 -6.78 -35.56
N ASP A 577 -7.04 -6.40 -36.67
CA ASP A 577 -6.45 -5.42 -37.62
C ASP A 577 -7.16 -4.09 -38.14
N GLU A 578 -7.72 -3.15 -37.30
CA GLU A 578 -8.29 -1.74 -37.51
C GLU A 578 -8.14 -0.32 -36.55
N ALA A 579 -7.05 0.20 -35.75
CA ALA A 579 -6.81 0.82 -34.26
C ALA A 579 -6.44 2.34 -33.77
N THR A 580 -7.21 3.41 -33.71
CA THR A 580 -6.78 4.85 -33.93
C THR A 580 -5.69 5.57 -32.98
N SER A 581 -4.99 5.14 -31.83
CA SER A 581 -4.85 5.86 -30.45
C SER A 581 -3.50 6.08 -29.50
N VAL A 582 -3.30 6.68 -28.21
CA VAL A 582 -2.16 7.14 -27.14
C VAL A 582 -2.23 6.25 -25.68
N SER A 583 -2.95 6.38 -24.46
CA SER A 583 -3.85 5.44 -23.32
C SER A 583 -5.47 4.64 -23.36
N VAL A 584 -6.07 3.36 -23.36
CA VAL A 584 -6.31 1.73 -23.36
C VAL A 584 -6.71 1.98 -21.79
N GLN A 585 -7.63 1.37 -21.08
CA GLN A 585 -7.79 1.47 -19.61
C GLN A 585 -8.07 0.16 -18.87
N ILE A 586 -7.29 -0.17 -17.77
CA ILE A 586 -7.02 -1.38 -16.81
C ILE A 586 -7.43 -1.68 -15.22
N ALA A 587 -8.42 -2.55 -14.89
CA ALA A 587 -9.24 -2.71 -13.64
C ALA A 587 -10.60 -3.55 -13.97
N ASP A 588 -11.17 -4.71 -13.45
CA ASP A 588 -12.63 -5.44 -13.28
C ASP A 588 -14.19 -5.17 -13.78
N PHE A 589 -14.65 -4.95 -15.08
CA PHE A 589 -16.08 -4.85 -15.74
C PHE A 589 -17.37 -5.98 -16.02
N ASN A 590 -17.55 -7.37 -15.73
CA ASN A 590 -18.81 -8.38 -15.34
C ASN A 590 -18.61 -8.91 -13.89
N SER A 591 -17.54 -8.39 -13.28
CA SER A 591 -17.01 -8.77 -12.00
C SER A 591 -16.61 -10.25 -12.00
N ASP A 592 -15.56 -10.72 -12.69
CA ASP A 592 -15.10 -12.11 -12.55
C ASP A 592 -13.72 -12.38 -11.90
N ASN A 593 -12.75 -11.46 -11.99
CA ASN A 593 -11.38 -11.40 -11.48
C ASN A 593 -10.09 -11.70 -12.28
N LYS A 594 -9.99 -11.81 -13.57
CA LYS A 594 -8.68 -11.67 -14.16
C LYS A 594 -8.99 -10.24 -14.83
N ASN A 595 -8.48 -8.98 -14.57
CA ASN A 595 -9.02 -7.64 -15.11
C ASN A 595 -9.41 -7.59 -16.65
N ASP A 596 -10.12 -6.86 -17.49
CA ASP A 596 -10.33 -6.78 -19.00
C ASP A 596 -9.39 -5.84 -19.97
N PHE A 597 -9.80 -4.62 -20.55
CA PHE A 597 -9.17 -3.52 -21.49
C PHE A 597 -10.43 -2.69 -22.18
N VAL A 598 -10.75 -1.43 -22.74
CA VAL A 598 -11.58 -0.90 -24.12
C VAL A 598 -11.11 0.02 -25.63
N ILE A 599 -10.86 -0.18 -27.07
CA ILE A 599 -9.83 0.68 -27.98
C ILE A 599 -9.85 2.09 -28.62
N GLN A 600 -9.26 2.51 -29.78
CA GLN A 600 -9.76 3.63 -30.65
C GLN A 600 -9.89 3.27 -32.24
N THR A 601 -10.83 3.72 -33.16
CA THR A 601 -10.99 3.24 -34.59
C THR A 601 -11.53 4.36 -35.46
N ASN A 602 -11.57 4.14 -36.79
CA ASN A 602 -12.41 4.88 -37.75
C ASN A 602 -13.95 4.53 -37.62
N GLU A 603 -14.41 3.65 -36.69
CA GLU A 603 -15.81 3.20 -36.40
C GLU A 603 -16.47 3.60 -35.05
N GLY A 604 -15.77 3.63 -33.91
CA GLY A 604 -16.18 4.46 -32.77
C GLY A 604 -15.43 4.20 -31.46
N ILE A 605 -15.99 4.12 -30.20
CA ILE A 605 -15.68 3.59 -28.83
C ILE A 605 -15.94 2.07 -28.47
N LEU A 606 -15.82 1.11 -29.39
CA LEU A 606 -16.16 -0.33 -29.73
C LEU A 606 -15.63 -1.03 -28.56
N LEU A 607 -16.30 -1.89 -27.61
CA LEU A 607 -16.19 -3.21 -26.67
C LEU A 607 -15.01 -4.63 -26.72
N TYR A 608 -13.84 -5.17 -25.94
CA TYR A 608 -12.88 -6.50 -25.60
C TYR A 608 -13.28 -7.82 -24.66
N GLU A 609 -14.36 -8.28 -23.89
CA GLU A 609 -14.59 -9.59 -22.96
C GLU A 609 -13.72 -10.90 -22.84
N ASN A 610 -12.99 -11.28 -21.78
CA ASN A 610 -11.96 -12.38 -21.85
C ASN A 610 -12.58 -13.77 -21.44
N LEU A 611 -12.01 -14.95 -21.81
CA LEU A 611 -12.54 -16.34 -21.59
C LEU A 611 -11.47 -17.54 -21.30
N GLY A 612 -10.21 -17.28 -20.74
CA GLY A 612 -8.80 -18.00 -20.45
C GLY A 612 -7.59 -18.51 -21.54
N GLY A 613 -6.29 -17.91 -21.60
CA GLY A 613 -4.78 -18.08 -22.17
C GLY A 613 -3.71 -17.74 -23.46
N ALA A 614 -3.61 -16.70 -24.44
CA ALA A 614 -3.60 -16.53 -26.07
C ALA A 614 -4.79 -16.61 -27.39
N LEU A 615 -6.08 -16.07 -27.68
CA LEU A 615 -7.68 -16.12 -27.46
C LEU A 615 -8.90 -14.86 -27.62
N PHE A 616 -9.22 -13.67 -28.34
CA PHE A 616 -10.41 -12.58 -28.16
C PHE A 616 -11.97 -12.32 -29.07
N GLU A 617 -13.35 -11.83 -28.73
CA GLU A 617 -14.99 -11.61 -29.22
C GLU A 617 -15.95 -10.14 -29.58
N GLU A 618 -16.95 -9.71 -30.52
CA GLU A 618 -17.45 -8.23 -31.03
C GLU A 618 -19.06 -7.52 -31.08
N ARG A 619 -19.62 -6.24 -30.65
CA ARG A 619 -21.04 -5.58 -30.23
C ARG A 619 -21.20 -3.94 -30.35
N LEU A 620 -21.81 -2.89 -31.02
CA LEU A 620 -21.27 -1.38 -31.02
C LEU A 620 -21.92 -0.06 -30.15
N ILE A 621 -21.30 0.70 -29.10
CA ILE A 621 -21.54 1.47 -27.74
C ILE A 621 -22.44 2.77 -27.99
N THR A 622 -22.43 3.32 -29.24
CA THR A 622 -22.06 4.74 -29.62
C THR A 622 -21.61 4.94 -31.16
N TYR A 623 -21.30 6.17 -31.70
CA TYR A 623 -20.57 6.66 -32.92
C TYR A 623 -19.87 8.03 -32.78
N LEU A 624 -18.57 8.08 -33.06
CA LEU A 624 -17.89 9.36 -33.06
C LEU A 624 -17.55 10.04 -34.34
N ASN A 625 -17.08 11.29 -34.18
CA ASN A 625 -16.28 11.86 -35.27
C ASN A 625 -15.05 12.75 -34.95
N TYR A 626 -14.87 13.22 -33.67
CA TYR A 626 -13.81 14.15 -33.14
C TYR A 626 -13.19 13.65 -31.80
N GLN A 627 -11.82 13.50 -31.81
CA GLN A 627 -10.89 12.47 -31.28
C GLN A 627 -10.83 12.93 -29.84
N THR A 628 -11.72 12.38 -29.00
CA THR A 628 -11.77 12.44 -27.51
C THR A 628 -10.64 11.81 -26.74
N THR A 629 -10.60 11.37 -25.49
CA THR A 629 -9.80 10.76 -24.46
C THR A 629 -10.96 10.28 -23.63
N PHE A 630 -10.62 9.43 -22.66
CA PHE A 630 -11.16 8.81 -21.51
C PHE A 630 -10.44 8.80 -20.11
N ILE A 631 -9.97 7.69 -19.63
CA ILE A 631 -9.52 7.33 -18.29
C ILE A 631 -10.71 6.71 -17.61
N PRO A 632 -10.67 5.82 -16.67
CA PRO A 632 -11.56 5.08 -15.60
C PRO A 632 -12.22 5.17 -14.14
N ASP A 633 -13.60 5.54 -13.91
CA ASP A 633 -14.52 5.89 -12.68
C ASP A 633 -16.08 5.76 -12.35
N ASP A 634 -16.66 5.19 -11.26
CA ASP A 634 -17.97 4.66 -10.92
C ASP A 634 -18.60 5.89 -10.23
N VAL A 635 -19.69 6.44 -10.73
CA VAL A 635 -20.39 7.60 -10.26
C VAL A 635 -21.96 7.57 -10.15
N ASP A 636 -22.76 6.50 -10.20
CA ASP A 636 -24.05 6.43 -9.39
C ASP A 636 -23.88 5.80 -7.99
N ASN A 637 -22.62 5.57 -7.39
CA ASN A 637 -22.27 4.32 -6.51
C ASN A 637 -23.38 3.39 -6.60
N ASP A 638 -23.65 2.89 -7.79
CA ASP A 638 -23.62 1.49 -7.97
C ASP A 638 -22.25 0.72 -7.38
N ASN A 639 -21.04 0.07 -7.92
CA ASN A 639 -19.45 -0.48 -7.65
C ASN A 639 -19.08 -1.20 -8.94
N ASP A 640 -20.09 -1.53 -9.73
CA ASP A 640 -20.09 -1.67 -11.19
C ASP A 640 -19.58 -0.39 -12.00
N GLN A 641 -18.53 -0.42 -12.86
CA GLN A 641 -17.68 0.79 -13.11
C GLN A 641 -18.13 1.66 -14.50
N ASP A 642 -18.45 2.94 -14.69
CA ASP A 642 -18.56 3.90 -15.82
C ASP A 642 -17.54 4.60 -16.86
N LEU A 643 -17.44 4.86 -18.19
CA LEU A 643 -16.63 5.97 -19.06
C LEU A 643 -16.81 7.60 -18.78
N ILE A 644 -16.01 8.56 -18.38
CA ILE A 644 -16.13 10.06 -18.73
C ILE A 644 -15.66 10.16 -20.32
N TYR A 645 -15.77 11.20 -21.34
CA TYR A 645 -15.35 11.59 -22.85
C TYR A 645 -15.34 13.02 -23.60
N CYS A 646 -14.30 13.81 -23.98
CA CYS A 646 -14.28 15.29 -24.36
C CYS A 646 -14.70 16.29 -25.57
N TYR A 647 -15.78 17.20 -25.68
CA TYR A 647 -16.48 17.64 -27.03
C TYR A 647 -16.26 18.95 -27.67
N LYS A 648 -15.11 18.99 -28.30
CA LYS A 648 -14.74 19.84 -29.38
C LYS A 648 -15.60 19.73 -30.66
N ASP A 649 -16.88 20.11 -30.60
CA ASP A 649 -17.53 20.58 -31.84
C ASP A 649 -16.70 21.69 -32.48
N ASP A 650 -17.01 21.98 -33.75
CA ASP A 650 -16.39 23.04 -34.55
C ASP A 650 -16.33 24.41 -33.81
N SER A 651 -16.90 24.53 -32.59
CA SER A 651 -16.85 25.73 -31.74
C SER A 651 -16.71 25.60 -30.21
N GLU A 652 -17.09 24.52 -29.52
CA GLU A 652 -17.15 24.41 -28.05
C GLU A 652 -16.55 23.06 -27.67
N CYS A 653 -15.96 22.90 -26.48
CA CYS A 653 -15.63 21.60 -25.90
C CYS A 653 -16.69 21.26 -24.80
N GLN A 654 -17.54 20.27 -24.92
CA GLN A 654 -18.64 20.01 -23.95
C GLN A 654 -18.16 19.19 -22.81
N LEU A 655 -19.10 18.80 -21.94
CA LEU A 655 -18.98 17.56 -21.11
C LEU A 655 -20.29 16.76 -20.74
N MET A 656 -20.26 15.55 -20.09
CA MET A 656 -21.14 14.34 -20.34
C MET A 656 -20.68 12.82 -19.68
N TRP A 657 -21.29 11.97 -18.81
CA TRP A 657 -21.37 10.53 -18.34
C TRP A 657 -22.25 9.39 -19.01
N ILE A 658 -21.71 8.44 -19.80
CA ILE A 658 -22.46 7.33 -20.52
C ILE A 658 -22.86 6.12 -19.50
N GLU A 659 -23.90 5.93 -18.62
CA GLU A 659 -24.34 4.60 -17.85
C GLU A 659 -24.84 3.23 -18.45
N ASN A 660 -24.51 2.18 -17.74
CA ASN A 660 -25.02 0.84 -17.84
C ASN A 660 -26.17 0.66 -16.83
N SER A 661 -27.09 -0.30 -16.74
CA SER A 661 -28.04 -0.46 -15.57
C SER A 661 -28.62 -1.89 -15.00
N ASP A 662 -27.86 -3.04 -14.94
CA ASP A 662 -27.80 -4.55 -14.54
C ASP A 662 -26.51 -5.50 -13.97
N GLY A 663 -25.24 -5.15 -13.61
CA GLY A 663 -23.94 -5.89 -13.19
C GLY A 663 -23.01 -6.92 -13.91
N LEU A 664 -22.54 -6.66 -15.18
CA LEU A 664 -21.84 -7.37 -16.29
C LEU A 664 -20.81 -6.93 -17.66
N GLY A 665 -20.45 -5.90 -18.63
CA GLY A 665 -21.11 -4.61 -19.60
C GLY A 665 -22.71 -4.27 -20.43
N ASN A 666 -23.88 -3.51 -20.13
CA ASN A 666 -25.05 -2.74 -21.02
C ASN A 666 -25.60 -1.11 -20.96
N PHE A 667 -25.28 -0.21 -22.04
CA PHE A 667 -24.50 1.03 -22.74
C PHE A 667 -25.65 1.92 -23.44
N GLY A 668 -26.47 2.74 -22.63
CA GLY A 668 -27.84 3.52 -22.73
C GLY A 668 -28.16 5.13 -22.88
N LEU A 669 -28.61 5.87 -21.80
CA LEU A 669 -29.03 7.33 -21.44
C LEU A 669 -28.15 8.65 -21.39
N ASN A 670 -28.57 9.54 -22.25
CA ASN A 670 -27.95 10.79 -22.69
C ASN A 670 -28.11 12.19 -21.83
N TYR A 671 -27.17 12.56 -20.85
CA TYR A 671 -26.88 13.80 -19.93
C TYR A 671 -25.75 15.00 -20.09
N GLU A 672 -25.92 16.32 -19.85
CA GLU A 672 -24.76 17.33 -19.85
C GLU A 672 -24.58 17.89 -18.48
N ILE A 673 -23.40 17.74 -17.89
CA ILE A 673 -23.08 18.53 -16.69
C ILE A 673 -23.03 20.11 -16.97
N ASP A 674 -22.40 20.69 -18.07
CA ASP A 674 -22.25 22.13 -18.64
C ASP A 674 -21.40 22.04 -20.03
N ILE A 675 -20.56 23.05 -20.37
CA ILE A 675 -19.92 23.44 -21.66
C ILE A 675 -18.65 24.34 -21.56
N LEU A 676 -17.58 24.05 -22.29
CA LEU A 676 -16.34 24.84 -22.34
C LEU A 676 -16.22 25.78 -23.50
N PRO A 677 -15.56 26.92 -23.27
CA PRO A 677 -15.23 27.84 -24.34
C PRO A 677 -14.02 27.46 -25.22
N PHE A 678 -13.20 26.44 -24.89
CA PHE A 678 -11.88 26.20 -25.51
C PHE A 678 -11.62 24.72 -25.93
N SER A 679 -10.44 24.26 -26.49
CA SER A 679 -10.07 22.83 -26.95
C SER A 679 -8.75 22.13 -26.41
N ALA A 680 -8.77 20.84 -26.03
CA ALA A 680 -7.88 19.99 -25.15
C ALA A 680 -6.30 19.57 -25.41
N ILE A 681 -5.64 18.58 -24.65
CA ILE A 681 -4.21 18.15 -24.12
C ILE A 681 -3.93 16.99 -22.97
N ALA A 682 -4.32 17.00 -21.62
CA ALA A 682 -4.32 15.90 -20.51
C ALA A 682 -5.60 15.87 -19.45
N ILE A 683 -6.30 14.74 -19.03
CA ILE A 683 -7.66 14.44 -18.26
C ILE A 683 -7.61 13.67 -16.88
N GLU A 684 -7.55 14.14 -15.61
CA GLU A 684 -6.72 13.40 -14.61
C GLU A 684 -6.80 13.31 -12.81
N LYS A 685 -7.17 12.15 -11.79
CA LYS A 685 -7.93 11.04 -10.77
C LYS A 685 -7.33 10.81 -9.37
N GLY A 686 -7.94 10.10 -8.36
CA GLY A 686 -7.58 10.14 -6.93
C GLY A 686 -8.37 10.79 -5.74
N ASP A 687 -8.42 10.46 -4.47
CA ASP A 687 -9.02 11.38 -3.46
C ASP A 687 -8.38 12.71 -3.18
N ILE A 688 -9.11 13.71 -3.59
CA ILE A 688 -8.91 15.03 -3.25
C ILE A 688 -9.54 15.55 -1.96
N ASP A 689 -10.76 16.01 -1.84
CA ASP A 689 -11.13 16.73 -0.61
C ASP A 689 -11.51 15.85 0.48
N ASN A 690 -11.95 14.61 0.36
CA ASN A 690 -11.89 13.66 1.50
C ASN A 690 -13.06 13.21 2.35
N ASP A 691 -13.56 12.23 1.78
CA ASP A 691 -14.58 11.38 2.20
C ASP A 691 -14.26 10.28 1.17
N VAL A 692 -15.25 9.88 0.38
CA VAL A 692 -15.35 8.64 -0.36
C VAL A 692 -15.26 8.74 -1.96
N ASP A 693 -15.26 9.88 -2.79
CA ASP A 693 -15.93 10.01 -4.25
C ASP A 693 -14.96 10.55 -5.20
N ASN A 694 -14.62 9.89 -6.22
CA ASN A 694 -13.86 10.24 -7.41
C ASN A 694 -14.50 11.28 -8.42
N GLU A 695 -14.40 12.63 -8.07
CA GLU A 695 -14.71 14.01 -8.72
C GLU A 695 -13.64 14.63 -9.64
N ILE A 696 -13.23 15.88 -10.10
CA ILE A 696 -12.44 15.84 -11.42
C ILE A 696 -11.38 16.78 -12.09
N ILE A 697 -10.51 16.35 -13.04
CA ILE A 697 -9.45 17.08 -13.81
C ILE A 697 -9.37 17.20 -15.52
N ILE A 698 -9.37 18.46 -16.28
CA ILE A 698 -9.41 19.39 -17.60
C ILE A 698 -8.33 20.40 -18.36
N THR A 699 -7.27 20.01 -19.13
CA THR A 699 -6.32 20.95 -19.79
C THR A 699 -7.08 22.15 -20.59
N GLN A 700 -6.76 23.46 -20.79
CA GLN A 700 -7.42 24.66 -21.46
C GLN A 700 -6.38 25.52 -22.13
N ASN A 701 -6.12 25.03 -23.31
CA ASN A 701 -5.05 25.38 -24.20
C ASN A 701 -4.71 26.87 -24.42
N ASP A 702 -5.58 27.82 -23.99
CA ASP A 702 -5.52 29.24 -24.37
C ASP A 702 -5.34 30.19 -23.17
N PHE A 703 -5.43 29.66 -21.96
CA PHE A 703 -5.15 30.43 -20.73
C PHE A 703 -4.11 29.87 -19.85
N ASP A 704 -3.68 28.66 -20.16
CA ASP A 704 -2.59 28.09 -19.46
C ASP A 704 -2.92 28.15 -17.93
N ARG A 705 -3.95 27.38 -17.52
CA ARG A 705 -4.61 27.49 -16.20
C ARG A 705 -4.90 26.06 -15.70
N VAL A 706 -5.50 25.65 -14.59
CA VAL A 706 -5.96 24.23 -14.32
C VAL A 706 -7.04 24.49 -13.15
N CYS A 707 -8.15 23.73 -12.83
CA CYS A 707 -9.32 23.95 -11.94
C CYS A 707 -9.91 22.75 -11.13
N TRP A 708 -10.58 22.66 -9.95
CA TRP A 708 -11.73 21.63 -9.75
C TRP A 708 -13.27 21.94 -9.29
N TYR A 709 -14.08 20.86 -9.04
CA TYR A 709 -15.52 20.60 -9.22
C TYR A 709 -15.84 19.17 -8.81
N ARG A 710 -17.12 18.99 -8.58
CA ARG A 710 -17.79 18.38 -7.44
C ARG A 710 -19.06 17.70 -8.02
N CYS A 711 -19.75 16.67 -7.50
CA CYS A 711 -21.08 16.07 -7.88
C CYS A 711 -21.92 16.00 -6.57
N ASN A 712 -23.24 15.99 -6.41
CA ASN A 712 -23.92 15.76 -5.08
C ASN A 712 -24.98 14.55 -5.06
N SER A 713 -24.81 13.37 -4.39
CA SER A 713 -25.46 12.00 -4.79
C SER A 713 -26.14 11.33 -3.61
N VAL A 714 -26.59 10.06 -3.72
CA VAL A 714 -27.92 9.70 -3.21
C VAL A 714 -28.07 8.36 -2.53
N LYS A 715 -27.17 8.25 -1.58
CA LYS A 715 -26.69 6.97 -1.17
C LYS A 715 -27.50 6.11 -0.28
N ILE A 716 -27.21 4.83 -0.31
CA ILE A 716 -27.67 3.92 0.72
C ILE A 716 -26.50 3.26 1.45
N LEU A 717 -25.88 4.08 2.30
CA LEU A 717 -24.73 3.71 3.12
C LEU A 717 -24.92 2.42 3.94
N THR A 718 -26.15 2.12 4.38
CA THR A 718 -26.43 0.79 4.97
C THR A 718 -27.80 0.28 4.58
N GLN A 719 -27.87 -1.02 4.32
CA GLN A 719 -29.11 -1.67 3.91
C GLN A 719 -30.00 -2.11 5.08
N PRO A 720 -31.34 -1.99 4.96
CA PRO A 720 -32.23 -2.49 5.98
C PRO A 720 -32.26 -4.01 6.06
N GLN A 721 -32.20 -4.50 7.31
CA GLN A 721 -32.04 -5.92 7.57
C GLN A 721 -33.38 -6.58 7.88
N SER A 722 -33.64 -7.77 7.32
CA SER A 722 -34.83 -8.57 7.63
C SER A 722 -34.98 -8.89 9.14
N LYS A 723 -36.21 -8.92 9.67
CA LYS A 723 -36.49 -9.01 11.12
C LYS A 723 -37.50 -10.11 11.45
N LEU A 724 -37.25 -10.87 12.51
CA LEU A 724 -38.18 -11.86 13.09
C LEU A 724 -38.62 -11.42 14.48
N VAL A 725 -39.92 -11.13 14.67
CA VAL A 725 -40.45 -10.52 15.90
C VAL A 725 -41.68 -11.24 16.47
N CYS A 726 -42.03 -10.96 17.73
CA CYS A 726 -43.26 -11.43 18.36
C CYS A 726 -44.47 -10.63 17.83
N PRO A 727 -45.69 -11.20 17.85
CA PRO A 727 -46.90 -10.41 17.71
C PRO A 727 -47.00 -9.34 18.82
N PHE A 728 -47.47 -8.14 18.45
CA PHE A 728 -47.66 -6.95 19.28
C PHE A 728 -46.38 -6.29 19.80
N SER A 729 -45.20 -6.67 19.31
CA SER A 729 -43.98 -5.90 19.56
C SER A 729 -43.83 -4.73 18.58
N ASP A 730 -42.99 -3.77 18.96
CA ASP A 730 -42.52 -2.72 18.06
C ASP A 730 -41.21 -3.17 17.40
N VAL A 731 -41.02 -2.85 16.13
CA VAL A 731 -39.79 -3.14 15.35
C VAL A 731 -39.41 -1.91 14.53
N ASN A 732 -38.16 -1.84 14.07
CA ASN A 732 -37.75 -0.86 13.09
C ASN A 732 -36.87 -1.50 12.00
N PHE A 733 -36.92 -0.88 10.82
CA PHE A 733 -35.97 -1.05 9.73
C PHE A 733 -35.18 0.24 9.64
N ILE A 734 -33.86 0.13 9.50
CA ILE A 734 -32.92 1.24 9.46
C ILE A 734 -32.05 1.03 8.25
N PHE A 735 -31.85 2.09 7.51
CA PHE A 735 -30.83 2.24 6.49
C PHE A 735 -30.15 3.59 6.79
N THR A 736 -28.98 3.84 6.24
CA THR A 736 -28.32 5.16 6.30
C THR A 736 -28.12 5.67 4.89
N THR A 737 -28.13 7.00 4.75
CA THR A 737 -27.94 7.71 3.48
C THR A 737 -27.26 9.04 3.83
N ASN A 738 -26.41 9.55 2.97
CA ASN A 738 -25.76 10.85 3.07
C ASN A 738 -26.79 11.99 3.01
N ILE A 739 -27.86 11.78 2.24
CA ILE A 739 -28.86 12.79 1.97
C ILE A 739 -30.02 12.62 2.94
N SER A 740 -30.59 13.73 3.39
CA SER A 740 -31.72 13.66 4.32
C SER A 740 -33.06 13.98 3.67
N ASP A 741 -33.07 14.34 2.39
CA ASP A 741 -34.27 14.82 1.71
C ASP A 741 -34.87 13.74 0.79
N SER A 742 -36.21 13.70 0.70
CA SER A 742 -36.97 12.88 -0.27
C SER A 742 -36.91 11.34 -0.11
N ILE A 743 -36.73 10.85 1.12
CA ILE A 743 -36.89 9.43 1.48
C ILE A 743 -38.37 9.03 1.50
N LYS A 744 -38.67 7.80 1.04
CA LYS A 744 -39.99 7.15 1.14
C LYS A 744 -39.86 5.66 1.36
N TRP A 745 -40.40 5.16 2.46
CA TRP A 745 -40.53 3.72 2.66
C TRP A 745 -41.68 3.12 1.84
N GLN A 746 -41.45 1.97 1.22
CA GLN A 746 -42.44 1.20 0.48
C GLN A 746 -42.66 -0.18 1.10
N ILE A 747 -43.86 -0.73 0.94
CA ILE A 747 -44.23 -2.09 1.34
C ILE A 747 -44.67 -2.92 0.13
N ASN A 748 -44.29 -4.19 0.09
CA ASN A 748 -44.87 -5.19 -0.81
C ASN A 748 -45.55 -6.30 0.01
N GLN A 749 -46.84 -6.51 -0.26
CA GLN A 749 -47.67 -7.55 0.38
C GLN A 749 -48.08 -8.65 -0.62
N GLY A 750 -47.43 -8.69 -1.80
CA GLY A 750 -47.65 -9.67 -2.85
C GLY A 750 -48.01 -9.15 -4.25
N ASP A 751 -48.26 -7.85 -4.43
CA ASP A 751 -48.70 -7.25 -5.69
C ASP A 751 -47.78 -6.09 -6.14
N GLY A 752 -46.53 -6.07 -5.66
CA GLY A 752 -45.56 -5.00 -5.91
C GLY A 752 -45.46 -3.97 -4.77
N PHE A 753 -44.47 -3.08 -4.86
CA PHE A 753 -44.20 -2.08 -3.85
C PHE A 753 -45.15 -0.87 -3.95
N ILE A 754 -45.65 -0.42 -2.79
CA ILE A 754 -46.47 0.79 -2.65
C ILE A 754 -45.96 1.67 -1.52
N ASP A 755 -46.08 2.99 -1.66
CA ASP A 755 -45.64 3.96 -0.65
C ASP A 755 -46.37 3.78 0.70
N ILE A 756 -45.62 3.76 1.80
CA ILE A 756 -46.15 3.71 3.16
C ILE A 756 -46.50 5.13 3.61
N ILE A 757 -47.66 5.26 4.25
CA ILE A 757 -48.10 6.51 4.88
C ILE A 757 -48.05 6.35 6.40
N ASP A 758 -47.65 7.40 7.13
CA ASP A 758 -47.71 7.42 8.59
C ASP A 758 -49.15 7.14 9.08
N ASP A 759 -49.33 6.10 9.91
CA ASP A 759 -50.61 5.74 10.49
C ASP A 759 -50.48 5.20 11.94
N ALA A 760 -51.41 4.35 12.38
CA ALA A 760 -51.33 3.74 13.70
C ALA A 760 -50.23 2.68 13.83
N HIS A 761 -49.84 2.05 12.71
CA HIS A 761 -48.84 0.99 12.65
C HIS A 761 -47.49 1.54 12.20
N TYR A 762 -47.46 2.47 11.24
CA TYR A 762 -46.22 2.99 10.65
C TYR A 762 -45.89 4.42 11.12
N SER A 763 -44.63 4.67 11.51
CA SER A 763 -44.08 6.02 11.69
C SER A 763 -42.66 6.17 11.16
N GLY A 764 -42.27 7.39 10.80
CA GLY A 764 -40.93 7.66 10.22
C GLY A 764 -40.80 7.31 8.74
N VAL A 765 -41.92 7.21 8.00
CA VAL A 765 -41.93 6.76 6.59
C VAL A 765 -41.11 7.60 5.61
N ASN A 766 -40.72 8.82 5.99
CA ASN A 766 -39.86 9.71 5.20
C ASN A 766 -38.55 10.02 5.94
N THR A 767 -38.08 9.06 6.75
CA THR A 767 -36.81 9.16 7.47
C THR A 767 -36.00 7.89 7.23
N ASN A 768 -34.72 7.93 7.57
CA ASN A 768 -33.79 6.79 7.49
C ASN A 768 -34.19 5.60 8.40
N VAL A 769 -35.22 5.75 9.24
CA VAL A 769 -35.75 4.70 10.13
C VAL A 769 -37.26 4.56 9.98
N LEU A 770 -37.74 3.39 9.53
CA LEU A 770 -39.15 3.02 9.57
C LEU A 770 -39.47 2.32 10.90
N TYR A 771 -40.37 2.90 11.69
CA TYR A 771 -40.90 2.27 12.89
C TYR A 771 -42.24 1.58 12.60
N ILE A 772 -42.37 0.32 13.03
CA ILE A 772 -43.61 -0.44 12.97
C ILE A 772 -44.04 -0.80 14.39
N SER A 773 -45.14 -0.21 14.85
CA SER A 773 -45.70 -0.45 16.18
C SER A 773 -46.85 -1.47 16.15
N ASP A 774 -47.09 -2.15 17.26
CA ASP A 774 -48.22 -3.09 17.44
C ASP A 774 -48.28 -4.17 16.33
N VAL A 775 -47.14 -4.77 15.98
CA VAL A 775 -47.04 -5.69 14.83
C VAL A 775 -48.04 -6.87 14.90
N GLU A 776 -48.81 -7.09 13.83
CA GLU A 776 -49.81 -8.18 13.77
C GLU A 776 -49.27 -9.43 13.05
N ILE A 777 -49.77 -10.63 13.40
CA ILE A 777 -49.37 -11.91 12.74
C ILE A 777 -49.61 -11.90 11.23
N SER A 778 -50.57 -11.10 10.76
CA SER A 778 -50.89 -10.94 9.35
C SER A 778 -49.85 -10.15 8.57
N MET A 779 -48.87 -9.53 9.25
CA MET A 779 -47.77 -8.80 8.63
C MET A 779 -46.57 -9.69 8.31
N THR A 780 -46.63 -10.98 8.65
CA THR A 780 -45.58 -11.95 8.31
C THR A 780 -45.42 -12.09 6.79
N GLY A 781 -44.19 -11.99 6.31
CA GLY A 781 -43.85 -12.03 4.88
C GLY A 781 -44.03 -10.70 4.15
N ASN A 782 -44.40 -9.60 4.82
CA ASN A 782 -44.36 -8.28 4.18
C ASN A 782 -42.90 -7.90 3.94
N GLU A 783 -42.64 -7.35 2.77
CA GLU A 783 -41.34 -6.87 2.31
C GLU A 783 -41.34 -5.33 2.37
N TYR A 784 -40.22 -4.74 2.75
CA TYR A 784 -40.02 -3.31 2.92
C TYR A 784 -38.73 -2.89 2.22
N ARG A 785 -38.74 -1.74 1.55
CA ARG A 785 -37.55 -1.10 0.98
C ARG A 785 -37.68 0.41 1.13
N CYS A 786 -36.58 1.15 1.18
CA CYS A 786 -36.68 2.59 1.00
C CYS A 786 -36.44 2.99 -0.45
N GLN A 787 -37.08 4.10 -0.80
CA GLN A 787 -36.96 4.78 -2.08
C GLN A 787 -36.43 6.17 -1.77
N ILE A 788 -35.33 6.55 -2.39
CA ILE A 788 -34.78 7.89 -2.29
C ILE A 788 -34.97 8.57 -3.65
N TYR A 789 -35.50 9.80 -3.63
CA TYR A 789 -35.59 10.61 -4.84
C TYR A 789 -34.70 11.82 -4.72
N TYR A 790 -33.71 11.92 -5.57
CA TYR A 790 -32.94 13.13 -5.71
C TYR A 790 -32.90 13.53 -7.16
N LEU A 791 -33.24 14.78 -7.42
CA LEU A 791 -33.31 15.30 -8.78
C LEU A 791 -34.16 14.44 -9.73
N SER A 792 -33.55 13.83 -10.75
CA SER A 792 -34.21 12.89 -11.67
C SER A 792 -34.07 11.42 -11.29
N ASP A 793 -33.23 11.11 -10.31
CA ASP A 793 -32.84 9.75 -9.95
C ASP A 793 -33.67 9.17 -8.81
N THR A 794 -33.79 7.85 -8.84
CA THR A 794 -34.60 7.07 -7.89
C THR A 794 -33.81 5.86 -7.43
N LEU A 795 -33.22 5.96 -6.25
CA LEU A 795 -32.56 4.82 -5.65
C LEU A 795 -33.51 3.97 -4.81
N TYR A 796 -33.22 2.67 -4.73
CA TYR A 796 -33.94 1.73 -3.88
C TYR A 796 -33.00 0.91 -3.00
N SER A 797 -33.28 0.82 -1.71
CA SER A 797 -32.55 -0.07 -0.84
C SER A 797 -32.90 -1.53 -1.19
N ASP A 798 -32.10 -2.45 -0.66
CA ASP A 798 -32.44 -3.84 -0.55
C ASP A 798 -33.79 -4.07 0.13
N THR A 799 -34.40 -5.18 -0.25
CA THR A 799 -35.65 -5.61 0.35
C THR A 799 -35.41 -6.29 1.71
N ALA A 800 -36.00 -5.72 2.77
CA ALA A 800 -36.07 -6.31 4.09
C ALA A 800 -37.43 -7.00 4.35
N VAL A 801 -37.42 -8.21 4.93
CA VAL A 801 -38.65 -8.99 5.17
C VAL A 801 -38.96 -9.04 6.68
N LEU A 802 -40.22 -8.81 7.04
CA LEU A 802 -40.71 -9.02 8.41
C LEU A 802 -41.37 -10.39 8.60
N TRP A 803 -40.85 -11.19 9.52
CA TRP A 803 -41.51 -12.41 9.98
C TRP A 803 -42.11 -12.20 11.38
N VAL A 804 -43.31 -12.73 11.60
CA VAL A 804 -44.01 -12.63 12.88
C VAL A 804 -44.36 -14.03 13.36
N ASP A 805 -43.76 -14.47 14.48
CA ASP A 805 -44.08 -15.80 15.03
C ASP A 805 -44.47 -15.78 16.52
N SER A 806 -45.66 -16.35 16.77
CA SER A 806 -46.24 -16.43 18.10
C SER A 806 -45.57 -17.47 18.99
N THR A 807 -44.73 -18.33 18.42
CA THR A 807 -43.97 -19.38 19.10
C THR A 807 -42.51 -18.99 19.34
N LEU A 808 -42.13 -17.77 18.91
CA LEU A 808 -40.79 -17.21 19.11
C LEU A 808 -40.41 -17.19 20.59
N ILE A 809 -39.22 -17.71 20.86
CA ILE A 809 -38.57 -17.71 22.17
C ILE A 809 -37.58 -16.54 22.18
N VAL A 810 -37.84 -15.54 23.02
CA VAL A 810 -36.96 -14.38 23.12
C VAL A 810 -36.12 -14.53 24.39
N PRO A 811 -34.80 -14.71 24.29
CA PRO A 811 -33.94 -14.74 25.48
C PRO A 811 -34.09 -13.43 26.27
N THR A 812 -34.10 -13.50 27.62
CA THR A 812 -34.18 -12.28 28.45
C THR A 812 -32.94 -11.41 28.29
N VAL A 813 -31.82 -12.01 27.92
CA VAL A 813 -30.55 -11.36 27.64
C VAL A 813 -30.03 -11.94 26.32
N ILE A 814 -29.84 -11.08 25.32
CA ILE A 814 -29.44 -11.45 23.95
C ILE A 814 -28.04 -12.06 23.92
N ASP A 815 -27.13 -11.52 24.75
CA ASP A 815 -25.76 -11.99 24.87
C ASP A 815 -25.42 -12.32 26.31
N LEU A 816 -25.19 -13.61 26.55
CA LEU A 816 -24.86 -14.11 27.89
C LEU A 816 -23.46 -13.62 28.32
N PRO A 817 -23.35 -13.09 29.54
CA PRO A 817 -22.06 -12.55 30.01
C PRO A 817 -21.01 -13.65 30.16
N VAL A 818 -19.78 -13.33 29.82
CA VAL A 818 -18.65 -14.22 30.08
C VAL A 818 -18.53 -14.38 31.59
N LEU A 819 -18.47 -15.62 32.08
CA LEU A 819 -18.17 -15.88 33.49
C LEU A 819 -16.70 -16.31 33.62
N SER A 820 -16.00 -15.73 34.59
CA SER A 820 -14.58 -15.93 34.76
C SER A 820 -14.25 -16.41 36.18
N GLY A 821 -13.17 -17.18 36.31
CA GLY A 821 -12.62 -17.64 37.58
C GLY A 821 -11.10 -17.87 37.49
N GLU A 822 -10.34 -17.61 38.55
CA GLU A 822 -8.86 -17.74 38.48
C GLU A 822 -8.40 -19.21 38.67
N CYS A 823 -9.05 -19.93 39.60
CA CYS A 823 -8.71 -21.34 39.91
C CYS A 823 -9.90 -22.31 39.70
N GLY A 824 -11.03 -21.80 39.20
CA GLY A 824 -12.26 -22.57 38.92
C GLY A 824 -13.56 -21.82 39.25
N ILE A 825 -14.68 -22.29 38.70
CA ILE A 825 -16.03 -21.71 38.89
C ILE A 825 -17.15 -22.78 38.94
N GLU A 826 -18.19 -22.53 39.76
CA GLU A 826 -19.44 -23.30 39.83
C GLU A 826 -20.62 -22.44 39.37
N ILE A 827 -21.34 -22.89 38.33
CA ILE A 827 -22.50 -22.20 37.77
C ILE A 827 -23.77 -22.59 38.53
N ILE A 828 -24.41 -21.60 39.16
CA ILE A 828 -25.60 -21.79 40.00
C ILE A 828 -26.81 -20.96 39.56
N GLU A 829 -26.64 -20.07 38.59
CA GLU A 829 -27.71 -19.29 37.97
C GLU A 829 -27.87 -19.74 36.52
N PHE A 830 -29.11 -20.01 36.10
CA PHE A 830 -29.44 -20.45 34.75
C PHE A 830 -30.10 -19.29 33.98
N PRO A 831 -29.80 -19.11 32.70
CA PRO A 831 -30.38 -18.03 31.94
C PRO A 831 -31.86 -18.29 31.64
N THR A 832 -32.59 -17.22 31.35
CA THR A 832 -34.04 -17.28 31.13
C THR A 832 -34.40 -16.71 29.77
N ALA A 833 -35.48 -17.22 29.20
CA ALA A 833 -36.13 -16.68 28.02
C ALA A 833 -37.62 -16.49 28.29
N VAL A 834 -38.29 -15.75 27.44
CA VAL A 834 -39.75 -15.58 27.45
C VAL A 834 -40.32 -16.07 26.13
N ILE A 835 -41.46 -16.76 26.17
CA ILE A 835 -42.27 -16.98 24.96
C ILE A 835 -43.12 -15.73 24.75
N CYS A 836 -43.42 -15.33 23.50
CA CYS A 836 -44.26 -14.16 23.18
C CYS A 836 -45.59 -14.06 23.97
N SER A 837 -46.06 -15.15 24.57
CA SER A 837 -47.21 -15.23 25.49
C SER A 837 -46.92 -14.83 26.97
N GLU A 838 -45.75 -14.26 27.26
CA GLU A 838 -45.21 -13.86 28.59
C GLU A 838 -44.86 -15.03 29.54
N GLU A 839 -44.71 -16.26 29.05
CA GLU A 839 -44.27 -17.39 29.89
C GLU A 839 -42.74 -17.47 30.00
N ILE A 840 -42.20 -17.47 31.24
CA ILE A 840 -40.75 -17.55 31.51
C ILE A 840 -40.26 -19.00 31.40
N LEU A 841 -39.31 -19.21 30.50
CA LEU A 841 -38.54 -20.45 30.33
C LEU A 841 -37.20 -20.30 31.06
N ILE A 842 -36.82 -21.33 31.81
CA ILE A 842 -35.47 -21.49 32.35
C ILE A 842 -34.68 -22.42 31.42
N ALA A 843 -33.52 -21.99 30.96
CA ALA A 843 -32.68 -22.82 30.10
C ALA A 843 -32.18 -24.09 30.82
N THR A 844 -31.93 -25.12 30.03
CA THR A 844 -31.35 -26.39 30.46
C THR A 844 -30.04 -26.62 29.73
N THR A 845 -29.14 -27.44 30.29
CA THR A 845 -27.90 -27.83 29.61
C THR A 845 -27.53 -29.26 29.97
N ASP A 846 -26.82 -29.93 29.07
CA ASP A 846 -26.16 -31.22 29.33
C ASP A 846 -24.66 -31.03 29.63
N ASP A 847 -24.14 -29.79 29.50
CA ASP A 847 -22.74 -29.46 29.73
C ASP A 847 -22.38 -29.41 31.24
N PRO A 848 -21.10 -29.55 31.60
CA PRO A 848 -20.65 -29.43 32.98
C PRO A 848 -20.99 -28.07 33.60
N LEU A 849 -21.34 -28.05 34.89
CA LEU A 849 -21.58 -26.79 35.62
C LEU A 849 -20.43 -26.41 36.57
N VAL A 850 -19.37 -27.20 36.58
CA VAL A 850 -18.17 -26.96 37.41
C VAL A 850 -16.93 -27.08 36.52
N TYR A 851 -16.16 -26.01 36.46
CA TYR A 851 -14.90 -25.94 35.70
C TYR A 851 -13.78 -25.65 36.68
N ASN A 852 -12.77 -26.53 36.73
CA ASN A 852 -11.63 -26.44 37.66
C ASN A 852 -10.29 -26.55 36.91
N GLU A 853 -10.32 -26.57 35.58
CA GLU A 853 -9.12 -26.64 34.73
C GLU A 853 -8.98 -25.30 34.02
N GLN A 854 -7.76 -24.85 33.78
CA GLN A 854 -7.47 -23.63 33.02
C GLN A 854 -7.93 -23.80 31.56
N GLY A 855 -8.42 -22.74 30.96
CA GLY A 855 -8.90 -22.72 29.58
C GLY A 855 -10.24 -22.02 29.41
N SER A 856 -10.64 -21.93 28.14
CA SER A 856 -11.93 -21.41 27.72
C SER A 856 -12.89 -22.55 27.44
N PHE A 857 -14.07 -22.48 28.04
CA PHE A 857 -15.15 -23.43 27.88
C PHE A 857 -16.43 -22.74 27.40
N ILE A 858 -17.33 -23.52 26.80
CA ILE A 858 -18.64 -23.04 26.35
C ILE A 858 -19.70 -23.91 27.00
N ILE A 859 -20.69 -23.28 27.66
CA ILE A 859 -21.94 -23.95 28.00
C ILE A 859 -22.95 -23.64 26.90
N ASN A 860 -23.52 -24.67 26.30
CA ASN A 860 -24.66 -24.54 25.40
C ASN A 860 -25.95 -24.63 26.25
N TRP A 861 -26.71 -23.55 26.30
CA TRP A 861 -28.01 -23.49 26.95
C TRP A 861 -29.15 -23.75 25.95
N ASN A 862 -30.09 -24.61 26.30
CA ASN A 862 -31.29 -24.88 25.49
C ASN A 862 -32.58 -24.37 26.18
N TYR A 863 -33.35 -23.58 25.44
CA TYR A 863 -34.68 -23.14 25.80
C TYR A 863 -35.72 -23.92 24.99
N ASN A 864 -36.56 -24.73 25.64
CA ASN A 864 -37.60 -25.50 24.95
C ASN A 864 -39.01 -25.12 25.44
N ASN A 865 -39.84 -24.61 24.53
CA ASN A 865 -41.23 -24.22 24.86
C ASN A 865 -42.22 -25.40 24.93
N GLY A 866 -41.81 -26.61 24.56
CA GLY A 866 -42.67 -27.81 24.56
C GLY A 866 -43.71 -27.89 23.43
N TYR A 867 -43.77 -26.92 22.52
CA TYR A 867 -44.67 -26.87 21.36
C TYR A 867 -43.94 -27.01 20.02
N GLY A 868 -42.68 -27.46 20.05
CA GLY A 868 -41.85 -27.69 18.86
C GLY A 868 -40.81 -26.61 18.59
N GLY A 869 -40.84 -25.48 19.31
CA GLY A 869 -39.80 -24.45 19.23
C GLY A 869 -38.69 -24.68 20.24
N SER A 870 -37.45 -24.53 19.81
CA SER A 870 -36.26 -24.62 20.64
C SER A 870 -35.26 -23.54 20.19
N PHE A 871 -34.63 -22.88 21.14
CA PHE A 871 -33.56 -21.89 20.86
C PHE A 871 -32.38 -22.24 21.75
N GLU A 872 -31.18 -22.00 21.23
CA GLU A 872 -29.93 -22.33 21.89
C GLU A 872 -29.08 -21.08 22.08
N GLN A 873 -28.38 -20.98 23.20
CA GLN A 873 -27.49 -19.85 23.47
C GLN A 873 -26.20 -20.33 24.13
N ASN A 874 -25.09 -19.78 23.67
CA ASN A 874 -23.77 -20.16 24.17
C ASN A 874 -23.34 -19.17 25.27
N GLN A 875 -22.67 -19.68 26.31
CA GLN A 875 -22.05 -18.87 27.35
C GLN A 875 -20.57 -19.24 27.51
N ASN A 876 -19.71 -18.24 27.32
CA ASN A 876 -18.27 -18.40 27.49
C ASN A 876 -17.92 -18.43 28.98
N ILE A 877 -17.06 -19.37 29.34
CA ILE A 877 -16.46 -19.53 30.66
C ILE A 877 -14.95 -19.46 30.48
N ILE A 878 -14.28 -18.57 31.20
CA ILE A 878 -12.82 -18.42 31.15
C ILE A 878 -12.25 -18.78 32.51
N ILE A 879 -11.41 -19.81 32.56
CA ILE A 879 -10.57 -20.09 33.72
C ILE A 879 -9.15 -19.71 33.34
N ASP A 880 -8.70 -18.57 33.86
CA ASP A 880 -7.41 -17.97 33.53
C ASP A 880 -6.78 -17.40 34.80
N ASP A 881 -5.59 -17.86 35.13
CA ASP A 881 -4.80 -17.39 36.26
C ASP A 881 -3.74 -16.39 35.80
N ASN A 882 -4.00 -15.11 36.04
CA ASN A 882 -3.10 -14.00 35.68
C ASN A 882 -2.30 -13.46 36.87
N SER A 883 -2.38 -14.12 38.03
CA SER A 883 -1.68 -13.64 39.23
C SER A 883 -0.27 -14.22 39.26
N SER A 884 0.75 -13.36 39.18
CA SER A 884 2.12 -13.82 39.35
C SER A 884 2.40 -14.37 40.76
N PRO A 885 3.26 -15.40 40.87
CA PRO A 885 3.64 -15.96 42.16
C PRO A 885 4.42 -14.94 43.02
N VAL A 886 4.68 -15.25 44.29
CA VAL A 886 5.47 -14.37 45.18
C VAL A 886 6.61 -15.15 45.86
N MET A 887 7.75 -14.50 46.07
CA MET A 887 8.87 -15.03 46.87
C MET A 887 9.51 -13.97 47.79
N ASP A 888 10.18 -14.41 48.86
CA ASP A 888 10.85 -13.52 49.84
C ASP A 888 12.18 -12.96 49.29
N THR A 889 12.48 -11.70 49.60
CA THR A 889 13.71 -11.02 49.14
C THR A 889 15.03 -11.61 49.67
N ILE A 890 15.98 -11.93 48.78
CA ILE A 890 17.33 -12.38 49.08
C ILE A 890 18.32 -11.20 49.02
N GLY A 891 19.03 -10.93 50.11
CA GLY A 891 20.00 -9.83 50.20
C GLY A 891 21.40 -10.17 49.69
N ASP A 892 22.15 -9.15 49.25
CA ASP A 892 23.57 -9.27 48.86
C ASP A 892 24.49 -9.73 50.00
N GLU A 893 25.48 -10.59 49.69
CA GLU A 893 26.33 -11.24 50.68
C GLU A 893 27.84 -11.20 50.32
N THR A 894 28.71 -11.12 51.34
CA THR A 894 30.18 -11.14 51.18
C THR A 894 30.86 -12.16 52.10
N ILE A 895 31.66 -13.06 51.52
CA ILE A 895 32.39 -14.10 52.25
C ILE A 895 33.91 -13.84 52.15
N GLU A 896 34.61 -13.85 53.30
CA GLU A 896 36.06 -13.73 53.36
C GLU A 896 36.72 -15.11 53.55
N LEU A 897 37.72 -15.44 52.70
CA LEU A 897 38.41 -16.73 52.73
C LEU A 897 39.71 -16.71 53.56
N ASP A 898 40.01 -17.87 54.15
CA ASP A 898 41.25 -18.13 54.88
C ASP A 898 42.47 -18.22 53.94
N PHE A 899 43.66 -17.94 54.47
CA PHE A 899 44.92 -17.90 53.71
C PHE A 899 45.15 -19.15 52.86
N GLY A 900 45.28 -18.95 51.55
CA GLY A 900 45.58 -20.01 50.58
C GLY A 900 44.35 -20.75 50.00
N ILE A 901 43.14 -20.34 50.36
CA ILE A 901 41.88 -20.82 49.77
C ILE A 901 41.40 -19.80 48.73
N TRP A 902 40.95 -20.25 47.55
CA TRP A 902 40.50 -19.37 46.47
C TRP A 902 39.05 -19.62 46.04
N VAL A 903 38.38 -20.58 46.67
CA VAL A 903 37.01 -21.02 46.31
C VAL A 903 36.15 -21.23 47.57
N TYR A 904 34.87 -20.91 47.48
CA TYR A 904 33.83 -21.15 48.48
C TYR A 904 32.85 -22.22 47.99
N PHE A 905 32.41 -23.10 48.87
CA PHE A 905 31.35 -24.08 48.60
C PHE A 905 30.05 -23.68 49.31
N ILE A 906 28.97 -23.48 48.57
CA ILE A 906 27.64 -23.22 49.15
C ILE A 906 27.15 -24.43 49.94
N GLN A 907 26.69 -24.21 51.18
CA GLN A 907 26.32 -25.24 52.13
C GLN A 907 24.80 -25.27 52.34
N GLY A 908 24.11 -26.32 51.89
CA GLY A 908 22.65 -26.36 52.05
C GLY A 908 21.93 -25.24 51.29
N ASP A 909 20.85 -24.73 51.88
CA ASP A 909 19.87 -23.83 51.26
C ASP A 909 20.09 -22.35 51.63
N GLU A 910 21.33 -21.94 51.92
CA GLU A 910 21.65 -20.60 52.46
C GLU A 910 21.24 -19.43 51.55
N PHE A 911 21.10 -19.69 50.25
CA PHE A 911 20.74 -18.72 49.23
C PHE A 911 19.58 -19.19 48.34
N ASP A 912 18.85 -20.20 48.79
CA ASP A 912 17.65 -20.65 48.09
C ASP A 912 16.43 -19.80 48.53
N PRO A 913 15.53 -19.45 47.59
CA PRO A 913 14.42 -18.52 47.84
C PRO A 913 13.45 -19.14 48.84
N LYS A 914 12.90 -18.32 49.76
CA LYS A 914 11.93 -18.70 50.80
C LYS A 914 10.57 -18.05 50.55
N GLY A 915 9.51 -18.59 51.16
CA GLY A 915 8.19 -17.93 51.13
C GLY A 915 7.53 -17.95 49.75
N VAL A 916 7.80 -18.97 48.92
CA VAL A 916 7.19 -19.14 47.59
C VAL A 916 5.71 -19.48 47.73
N LEU A 917 4.82 -18.62 47.26
CA LEU A 917 3.37 -18.81 47.31
C LEU A 917 2.74 -18.35 46.00
N ASP A 918 1.65 -19.00 45.62
CA ASP A 918 0.78 -18.57 44.53
C ASP A 918 -0.70 -18.75 44.92
N ASN A 919 -1.63 -18.08 44.22
CA ASN A 919 -3.07 -18.15 44.48
C ASN A 919 -3.68 -19.44 43.92
N CYS A 920 -3.08 -20.05 42.90
CA CYS A 920 -3.39 -21.39 42.41
C CYS A 920 -2.18 -22.34 42.65
N ASP A 921 -2.48 -23.53 43.12
CA ASP A 921 -1.50 -24.48 43.61
C ASP A 921 -0.54 -25.04 42.48
N ASN A 922 0.79 -24.78 42.58
CA ASN A 922 1.98 -25.38 41.91
C ASN A 922 2.96 -24.32 41.35
N THR A 923 4.14 -24.20 41.94
CA THR A 923 5.22 -23.29 41.50
C THR A 923 6.54 -24.03 41.25
N GLU A 924 7.20 -23.70 40.15
CA GLU A 924 8.55 -24.11 39.77
C GLU A 924 9.54 -23.00 40.19
N VAL A 925 10.72 -23.37 40.69
CA VAL A 925 11.75 -22.41 41.11
C VAL A 925 13.10 -22.81 40.52
N VAL A 926 13.76 -21.89 39.81
CA VAL A 926 15.06 -22.08 39.14
C VAL A 926 15.98 -20.85 39.33
N ASN A 927 17.30 -21.00 39.14
CA ASN A 927 18.25 -19.89 39.07
C ASN A 927 19.07 -19.88 37.78
N ASP A 928 19.59 -18.72 37.38
CA ASP A 928 20.41 -18.52 36.18
C ASP A 928 21.84 -19.11 36.26
N TYR A 929 22.31 -19.51 37.45
CA TYR A 929 23.66 -20.02 37.65
C TYR A 929 23.79 -21.51 37.30
N ASN A 930 22.87 -22.35 37.78
CA ASN A 930 22.88 -23.79 37.50
C ASN A 930 21.57 -24.34 36.90
N GLY A 931 20.52 -23.51 36.77
CA GLY A 931 19.21 -23.92 36.26
C GLY A 931 18.43 -24.85 37.20
N LEU A 932 18.81 -24.91 38.48
CA LEU A 932 18.18 -25.76 39.49
C LEU A 932 17.45 -24.94 40.58
N SER A 933 16.66 -25.62 41.40
CA SER A 933 15.94 -25.01 42.52
C SER A 933 16.80 -24.73 43.76
N THR A 934 18.12 -24.91 43.66
CA THR A 934 19.05 -24.76 44.79
C THR A 934 20.49 -24.47 44.34
N LEU A 935 21.21 -23.66 45.10
CA LEU A 935 22.66 -23.44 44.91
C LEU A 935 23.51 -24.35 45.81
N ALA A 936 22.91 -25.26 46.57
CA ALA A 936 23.62 -26.24 47.40
C ALA A 936 24.71 -27.00 46.63
N GLY A 937 25.96 -26.89 47.09
CA GLY A 937 27.10 -27.63 46.52
C GLY A 937 27.88 -26.91 45.43
N GLU A 938 27.38 -25.78 44.93
CA GLU A 938 28.07 -24.97 43.91
C GLU A 938 29.34 -24.29 44.43
N ILE A 939 30.29 -24.04 43.51
CA ILE A 939 31.64 -23.53 43.82
C ILE A 939 31.81 -22.12 43.24
N PHE A 940 32.02 -21.16 44.13
CA PHE A 940 32.31 -19.77 43.75
C PHE A 940 33.78 -19.45 43.96
N VAL A 941 34.43 -18.88 42.94
CA VAL A 941 35.83 -18.40 43.02
C VAL A 941 35.89 -16.97 43.56
N ALA A 942 37.06 -16.53 44.04
CA ALA A 942 37.27 -15.13 44.46
C ALA A 942 36.83 -14.12 43.38
N GLY A 943 35.85 -13.28 43.73
CA GLY A 943 35.20 -12.32 42.85
C GLY A 943 33.74 -12.07 43.25
N THR A 944 33.02 -11.36 42.40
CA THR A 944 31.63 -10.95 42.60
C THR A 944 30.77 -11.60 41.52
N THR A 945 29.70 -12.32 41.90
CA THR A 945 28.76 -12.97 41.00
C THR A 945 27.35 -12.46 41.27
N LEU A 946 26.61 -12.07 40.23
CA LEU A 946 25.17 -11.79 40.28
C LEU A 946 24.44 -13.11 40.02
N ILE A 947 23.41 -13.43 40.81
CA ILE A 947 22.52 -14.59 40.62
C ILE A 947 21.08 -14.11 40.61
N THR A 948 20.29 -14.62 39.66
CA THR A 948 18.87 -14.34 39.47
C THR A 948 18.06 -15.62 39.69
N TRP A 949 17.08 -15.57 40.59
CA TRP A 949 16.06 -16.59 40.79
C TRP A 949 14.79 -16.25 40.02
N THR A 950 14.18 -17.26 39.42
CA THR A 950 12.90 -17.17 38.71
C THR A 950 11.95 -18.19 39.33
N VAL A 951 10.78 -17.73 39.76
CA VAL A 951 9.66 -18.58 40.18
C VAL A 951 8.58 -18.47 39.11
N THR A 952 8.12 -19.61 38.61
CA THR A 952 7.09 -19.71 37.57
C THR A 952 5.94 -20.55 38.13
N ASP A 953 4.70 -20.10 38.02
CA ASP A 953 3.52 -20.92 38.38
C ASP A 953 3.15 -21.91 37.24
N ALA A 954 2.02 -22.63 37.40
CA ALA A 954 1.51 -23.55 36.38
C ALA A 954 0.90 -22.85 35.14
N ALA A 955 0.51 -21.58 35.27
CA ALA A 955 -0.02 -20.72 34.21
C ALA A 955 1.08 -19.87 33.53
N GLU A 956 2.35 -20.23 33.77
CA GLU A 956 3.53 -19.57 33.22
C GLU A 956 3.78 -18.13 33.73
N ASN A 957 3.02 -17.61 34.71
CA ASN A 957 3.34 -16.29 35.27
C ASN A 957 4.65 -16.37 36.07
N GLN A 958 5.44 -15.30 36.05
CA GLN A 958 6.82 -15.31 36.54
C GLN A 958 7.19 -14.17 37.49
N THR A 959 7.94 -14.51 38.54
CA THR A 959 8.59 -13.53 39.42
C THR A 959 10.08 -13.77 39.47
N GLN A 960 10.85 -12.70 39.26
CA GLN A 960 12.31 -12.75 39.26
C GLN A 960 12.90 -11.88 40.35
N GLU A 961 13.99 -12.37 40.94
CA GLU A 961 14.78 -11.61 41.89
C GLU A 961 16.27 -11.94 41.87
N SER A 962 17.09 -10.90 42.03
CA SER A 962 18.54 -10.97 41.89
C SER A 962 19.28 -10.51 43.15
N PHE A 963 20.35 -11.20 43.50
CA PHE A 963 21.28 -10.84 44.58
C PHE A 963 22.75 -11.05 44.16
N THR A 964 23.66 -10.34 44.83
CA THR A 964 25.11 -10.38 44.53
C THR A 964 25.90 -11.12 45.62
N LEU A 965 26.72 -12.09 45.21
CA LEU A 965 27.64 -12.84 46.08
C LEU A 965 29.13 -12.47 45.83
N THR A 966 29.84 -11.93 46.84
CA THR A 966 31.26 -11.48 46.75
C THR A 966 32.23 -12.33 47.61
N ILE A 967 33.37 -12.77 47.08
CA ILE A 967 34.40 -13.62 47.76
C ILE A 967 35.83 -12.97 47.82
N LYS A 968 36.54 -12.88 48.99
CA LYS A 968 37.84 -12.12 49.20
C LYS A 968 39.04 -12.87 49.90
N ASN A 969 40.32 -12.42 49.71
CA ASN A 969 41.63 -13.03 50.19
C ASN A 969 42.63 -12.14 51.04
N TYR A 970 43.71 -12.71 51.67
CA TYR A 970 44.66 -12.06 52.67
C TYR A 970 46.23 -12.33 52.57
N ASP A 971 47.16 -11.39 52.95
CA ASP A 971 48.68 -11.44 52.76
C ASP A 971 49.66 -10.74 53.84
N PHE A 972 50.91 -11.26 54.16
CA PHE A 972 52.27 -10.55 54.48
C PHE A 972 53.29 -11.19 55.56
N ILE A 973 54.67 -11.28 55.36
CA ILE A 973 55.76 -11.71 56.35
C ILE A 973 57.23 -11.19 56.03
N HIS A 974 58.15 -10.94 57.02
CA HIS A 974 59.59 -10.46 56.92
C HIS A 974 60.78 -11.44 57.28
N SER A 975 62.08 -11.07 57.02
CA SER A 975 63.31 -11.88 57.29
C SER A 975 64.18 -11.43 58.49
N VAL A 976 65.00 -12.31 59.08
CA VAL A 976 65.83 -12.02 60.28
C VAL A 976 67.04 -11.10 60.06
N GLU A 977 67.53 -10.98 58.83
CA GLU A 977 68.67 -10.08 58.54
C GLU A 977 68.28 -8.62 58.77
N ASP A 978 66.99 -8.31 58.65
CA ASP A 978 66.41 -6.98 58.82
C ASP A 978 66.59 -6.42 60.24
N ILE A 979 66.86 -7.30 61.22
CA ILE A 979 67.14 -6.93 62.62
C ILE A 979 68.61 -7.13 63.01
N GLY A 980 69.49 -7.35 62.04
CA GLY A 980 70.94 -7.48 62.25
C GLY A 980 71.35 -8.72 63.06
N LEU A 981 70.56 -9.80 62.99
CA LEU A 981 70.79 -11.07 63.67
C LEU A 981 71.45 -12.08 62.72
N SER A 982 72.54 -12.70 63.15
CA SER A 982 73.16 -13.82 62.42
C SER A 982 73.17 -15.09 63.25
N VAL A 983 72.97 -16.23 62.56
CA VAL A 983 72.80 -17.56 63.15
C VAL A 983 73.92 -18.48 62.66
N PHE A 984 74.73 -19.05 63.56
CA PHE A 984 75.89 -19.85 63.16
C PHE A 984 76.37 -20.87 64.23
N PRO A 985 77.11 -21.94 63.84
CA PRO A 985 77.32 -22.34 62.46
C PRO A 985 76.00 -22.79 61.84
N ASN A 986 75.77 -22.42 60.59
CA ASN A 986 74.63 -22.90 59.80
C ASN A 986 75.20 -23.22 58.40
N PRO A 987 75.36 -24.50 58.03
CA PRO A 987 74.85 -25.69 58.74
C PRO A 987 75.56 -26.05 60.09
N SER A 988 74.83 -26.72 60.98
CA SER A 988 75.32 -27.28 62.27
C SER A 988 74.97 -28.77 62.44
N ASP A 989 75.77 -29.51 63.19
CA ASP A 989 75.49 -30.88 63.61
C ASP A 989 74.99 -30.96 65.07
N GLY A 990 74.89 -29.84 65.80
CA GLY A 990 74.47 -29.87 67.19
C GLY A 990 74.15 -28.51 67.80
N ILE A 991 75.13 -27.62 68.03
CA ILE A 991 74.87 -26.32 68.68
C ILE A 991 74.80 -25.20 67.63
N ILE A 992 73.75 -24.37 67.72
CA ILE A 992 73.62 -23.11 66.98
C ILE A 992 73.71 -21.95 67.99
N ASN A 993 74.47 -20.92 67.61
CA ASN A 993 74.67 -19.66 68.31
C ASN A 993 74.01 -18.51 67.53
N PHE A 994 73.74 -17.40 68.21
CA PHE A 994 73.36 -16.14 67.56
C PHE A 994 74.38 -15.03 67.87
N SER A 995 74.68 -14.19 66.88
CA SER A 995 75.42 -12.94 67.08
C SER A 995 74.54 -11.78 66.62
N SER A 996 74.47 -10.78 67.49
CA SER A 996 73.86 -9.49 67.22
C SER A 996 74.69 -8.41 67.88
N ASN A 997 74.63 -7.19 67.32
CA ASN A 997 75.26 -6.00 67.93
C ASN A 997 74.50 -5.51 69.18
N ASN A 998 73.27 -5.98 69.43
CA ASN A 998 72.44 -5.59 70.59
C ASN A 998 72.00 -6.84 71.40
N GLU A 999 71.76 -6.69 72.71
CA GLU A 999 71.12 -7.75 73.52
C GLU A 999 69.62 -7.81 73.16
N ILE A 1000 69.19 -8.89 72.50
CA ILE A 1000 67.80 -9.10 72.04
C ILE A 1000 67.18 -10.26 72.84
N SER A 1001 66.07 -9.99 73.53
CA SER A 1001 65.18 -11.00 74.14
C SER A 1001 64.01 -11.29 73.19
N ALA A 1002 63.88 -12.51 72.68
CA ALA A 1002 62.78 -12.86 71.79
C ALA A 1002 62.21 -14.25 72.08
N LYS A 1003 61.02 -14.50 71.55
CA LYS A 1003 60.45 -15.85 71.53
C LYS A 1003 60.89 -16.53 70.24
N LEU A 1004 61.46 -17.71 70.37
CA LEU A 1004 61.96 -18.47 69.25
C LEU A 1004 61.20 -19.79 69.10
N GLU A 1005 60.89 -20.15 67.84
CA GLU A 1005 60.23 -21.40 67.44
C GLU A 1005 61.03 -22.07 66.32
N LEU A 1006 61.30 -23.38 66.47
CA LEU A 1006 61.86 -24.17 65.37
C LEU A 1006 60.77 -25.06 64.76
N LEU A 1007 60.60 -24.95 63.44
CA LEU A 1007 59.58 -25.64 62.64
C LEU A 1007 60.24 -26.47 61.53
N SER A 1008 59.71 -27.64 61.18
CA SER A 1008 60.00 -28.26 59.87
C SER A 1008 59.47 -27.39 58.72
N LEU A 1009 59.88 -27.67 57.49
CA LEU A 1009 59.28 -27.05 56.30
C LEU A 1009 57.76 -27.31 56.18
N SER A 1010 57.27 -28.40 56.75
CA SER A 1010 55.85 -28.77 56.84
C SER A 1010 55.12 -28.14 58.03
N GLY A 1011 55.75 -27.22 58.76
CA GLY A 1011 55.11 -26.47 59.85
C GLY A 1011 55.02 -27.21 61.19
N VAL A 1012 55.59 -28.41 61.33
CA VAL A 1012 55.62 -29.13 62.61
C VAL A 1012 56.63 -28.46 63.55
N LYS A 1013 56.15 -28.02 64.73
CA LYS A 1013 56.94 -27.32 65.74
C LYS A 1013 57.72 -28.27 66.64
N PHE A 1014 59.05 -28.16 66.61
CA PHE A 1014 59.93 -29.00 67.43
C PHE A 1014 60.11 -28.46 68.83
N PHE A 1015 60.29 -27.14 68.94
CA PHE A 1015 60.33 -26.47 70.23
C PHE A 1015 59.99 -25.00 70.09
N GLU A 1016 59.71 -24.40 71.23
CA GLU A 1016 59.45 -22.98 71.45
C GLU A 1016 60.17 -22.58 72.74
N LYS A 1017 60.89 -21.45 72.77
CA LYS A 1017 61.62 -20.98 73.95
C LYS A 1017 61.79 -19.46 73.90
N ASN A 1018 61.66 -18.79 75.05
CA ASN A 1018 62.08 -17.40 75.18
C ASN A 1018 63.57 -17.37 75.55
N ILE A 1019 64.37 -16.58 74.83
CA ILE A 1019 65.84 -16.66 74.87
C ILE A 1019 66.46 -15.27 74.76
N GLU A 1020 67.60 -15.05 75.44
CA GLU A 1020 68.45 -13.87 75.22
C GLU A 1020 69.46 -14.25 74.15
N LEU A 1021 69.16 -13.90 72.90
CA LEU A 1021 69.81 -14.46 71.71
C LEU A 1021 71.34 -14.34 71.77
N THR A 1022 71.92 -13.28 72.34
CA THR A 1022 73.39 -13.09 72.41
C THR A 1022 74.10 -13.76 73.59
N LYS A 1023 73.37 -14.40 74.51
CA LYS A 1023 73.95 -15.06 75.70
C LYS A 1023 73.71 -16.57 75.73
N ASP A 1024 72.74 -17.04 74.96
CA ASP A 1024 72.23 -18.40 75.00
C ASP A 1024 72.48 -19.15 73.68
N GLN A 1025 72.69 -20.47 73.76
CA GLN A 1025 72.92 -21.37 72.63
C GLN A 1025 71.76 -22.35 72.50
N ILE A 1026 71.43 -22.76 71.27
CA ILE A 1026 70.39 -23.76 71.01
C ILE A 1026 71.05 -25.07 70.60
N ASP A 1027 70.77 -26.10 71.37
CA ASP A 1027 71.14 -27.47 71.06
C ASP A 1027 70.06 -28.13 70.17
N ILE A 1028 70.41 -28.36 68.91
CA ILE A 1028 69.65 -29.09 67.90
C ILE A 1028 70.19 -30.52 67.68
N SER A 1029 71.05 -31.04 68.56
CA SER A 1029 71.62 -32.40 68.41
C SER A 1029 70.58 -33.51 68.40
N ASN A 1030 69.42 -33.29 69.03
CA ASN A 1030 68.39 -34.31 69.21
C ASN A 1030 67.28 -34.27 68.15
N ILE A 1031 67.38 -33.41 67.13
CA ILE A 1031 66.44 -33.40 66.01
C ILE A 1031 67.05 -34.11 64.79
N PRO A 1032 66.25 -34.71 63.88
CA PRO A 1032 66.74 -35.35 62.64
C PRO A 1032 67.53 -34.38 61.75
N SER A 1033 68.37 -34.93 60.88
CA SER A 1033 69.03 -34.13 59.86
C SER A 1033 68.06 -33.61 58.81
N GLY A 1034 68.17 -32.34 58.45
CA GLY A 1034 67.32 -31.70 57.44
C GLY A 1034 67.27 -30.17 57.50
N LEU A 1035 66.37 -29.59 56.69
CA LEU A 1035 66.09 -28.15 56.64
C LEU A 1035 64.90 -27.79 57.54
N TYR A 1036 65.07 -26.73 58.34
CA TYR A 1036 64.07 -26.22 59.27
C TYR A 1036 63.91 -24.70 59.14
N ILE A 1037 62.75 -24.19 59.54
CA ILE A 1037 62.47 -22.75 59.66
C ILE A 1037 62.56 -22.39 61.12
N LEU A 1038 63.40 -21.39 61.41
CA LEU A 1038 63.56 -20.76 62.66
C LEU A 1038 62.76 -19.47 62.65
N LYS A 1039 61.61 -19.45 63.31
CA LYS A 1039 60.72 -18.30 63.50
C LYS A 1039 61.07 -17.58 64.80
N ILE A 1040 61.22 -16.27 64.73
CA ILE A 1040 61.58 -15.38 65.85
C ILE A 1040 60.47 -14.34 65.95
N VAL A 1041 59.83 -14.25 67.11
CA VAL A 1041 58.78 -13.27 67.37
C VAL A 1041 59.36 -12.21 68.31
N LEU A 1042 59.45 -10.98 67.82
CA LEU A 1042 59.95 -9.81 68.54
C LEU A 1042 58.91 -8.69 68.41
N ASP A 1043 58.44 -8.15 69.54
CA ASP A 1043 57.50 -7.02 69.63
C ASP A 1043 56.23 -7.14 68.76
N GLY A 1044 55.75 -8.37 68.60
CA GLY A 1044 54.59 -8.71 67.76
C GLY A 1044 54.90 -9.05 66.31
N ASN A 1045 56.07 -8.69 65.75
CA ASN A 1045 56.42 -9.00 64.38
C ASN A 1045 57.09 -10.36 64.31
N VAL A 1046 56.87 -11.04 63.18
CA VAL A 1046 57.41 -12.36 62.88
C VAL A 1046 58.56 -12.23 61.90
N TYR A 1047 59.73 -12.74 62.29
CA TYR A 1047 60.90 -12.86 61.43
C TYR A 1047 61.27 -14.34 61.26
N MET A 1048 61.73 -14.72 60.07
CA MET A 1048 62.09 -16.12 59.78
C MET A 1048 63.45 -16.29 59.13
N THR A 1049 64.15 -17.38 59.47
CA THR A 1049 65.35 -17.82 58.74
C THR A 1049 65.40 -19.33 58.58
N LYS A 1050 66.18 -19.80 57.59
CA LYS A 1050 66.38 -21.22 57.35
C LYS A 1050 67.60 -21.70 58.12
N ILE A 1051 67.46 -22.83 58.82
CA ILE A 1051 68.61 -23.53 59.40
C ILE A 1051 68.72 -24.97 58.86
N THR A 1052 69.95 -25.45 58.67
CA THR A 1052 70.25 -26.77 58.10
C THR A 1052 70.98 -27.59 59.16
N LYS A 1053 70.34 -28.65 59.67
CA LYS A 1053 70.94 -29.66 60.54
C LYS A 1053 71.59 -30.75 59.67
N LEU A 1054 72.89 -30.98 59.84
CA LEU A 1054 73.64 -32.09 59.22
C LEU A 1054 73.41 -33.38 60.01
#